data_AF-A0A924YSA1-F1
#
_entry.id   AF-A0A924YSA1-F1
#
_cell.length_a   1.000
_cell.length_b   1.000
_cell.length_c   1.000
_cell.angle_alpha   90.00
_cell.angle_beta   90.00
_cell.angle_gamma   90.00
#
_symmetry.space_group_name_H-M   'P 1'
#
loop_
_entity.id
_entity.type
_entity.pdbx_description
1 polymer ?
#
loop_
_entity_poly.entity_id
_entity_poly.type
_entity_poly.pdbx_seq_one_letter_code
_entity_poly.pdbx_strand_id
1 'polypeptide(L)'
;MHLKRPHFTDPSSARHPSPDNNAVIEDSDSFRLDKTVPSGHLTVQRTFSHYELLEVMGEGQFGTVWRAKDQRLERIVALKLPHLADWDEQSRTMFLREARAAATLEHPHIVRVHAIDQEGDQLGIVSQFIVGQTLLHLLQDRRLTFSESAQMLATIAEAVHHAHDAEVIHRDLKPSNILVDSDGQPHVSDFGLAKWSGDRAALTNPGLVMGTPAYMSPEQARGDSHAVDRRSDVYSLGVLLYEMLTGKPPFEGNSTLLLHQIQIQEPRAPRLLNEAIPNDLETICLKCLAKISDDRYGTARELADDLRRFLAGEPITARFVSTAERCVSWTRRNRTLAASLAIAAASIVAAIGLAFSIFSLSRPGSLAAATERPLAVSVVTEPSGATVVIYPLDELTGEPILAQAKRPSENSPVSVDLLPGDYLVVAALDDGRFHEVYRHVPRNPFAVPAYYPHRSWDRISNGGISMFPITIPPTHDQGMTPLADEESSQLLRPYLLDQQEVTVSDFLREFHGQLPLSLRGRPELLQTPNFPLTGLFFDEAVAYAEMVGKRLPTAQEYEFAATNGWTTSYPWGDNAPPAESWTLSNVGLKVFDHTQSDPPIFGLFSNASEFVLAHRPSSIQTPIAGGVFTDDHPARIVVRGGPVLTDVDARSQSDPRSETAIARLSLFRQVGFRCAKSKSPRL
;
A
#
# COMPACT_ATOMS: atom_id res chain seq x y z
N MET A 1 -19.49 13.15 -63.20
CA MET A 1 -19.30 13.64 -61.82
C MET A 1 -17.86 13.31 -61.44
N HIS A 2 -16.90 14.26 -61.43
CA HIS A 2 -16.73 15.34 -60.44
C HIS A 2 -16.68 14.80 -59.01
N LEU A 3 -15.77 15.16 -58.09
CA LEU A 3 -14.63 16.09 -57.93
C LEU A 3 -14.23 15.83 -56.43
N LYS A 4 -13.04 16.04 -55.85
CA LYS A 4 -11.75 16.65 -56.27
C LYS A 4 -10.61 16.08 -55.38
N ARG A 5 -9.35 16.30 -55.80
CA ARG A 5 -8.10 15.90 -55.11
C ARG A 5 -7.59 16.94 -54.09
N PRO A 6 -6.59 16.59 -53.24
CA PRO A 6 -5.93 17.48 -52.26
C PRO A 6 -4.74 18.28 -52.85
N HIS A 7 -3.80 18.75 -52.00
CA HIS A 7 -2.52 19.50 -52.21
C HIS A 7 -2.60 21.03 -52.10
N PHE A 8 -1.54 21.82 -51.80
CA PHE A 8 -0.31 21.73 -50.96
C PHE A 8 0.38 23.13 -51.04
N THR A 9 1.53 23.33 -50.36
CA THR A 9 2.56 24.39 -50.58
C THR A 9 2.29 25.89 -50.30
N ASP A 10 3.10 26.42 -49.36
CA ASP A 10 3.67 27.79 -49.21
C ASP A 10 4.62 28.14 -50.43
N PRO A 11 5.24 29.34 -50.68
CA PRO A 11 5.63 30.39 -49.71
C PRO A 11 5.69 31.89 -50.13
N SER A 12 5.87 32.75 -49.12
CA SER A 12 6.65 34.02 -49.07
C SER A 12 6.50 35.15 -50.13
N SER A 13 6.19 36.37 -49.69
CA SER A 13 6.93 37.60 -50.08
C SER A 13 6.68 38.76 -49.09
N ALA A 14 7.56 39.76 -49.05
CA ALA A 14 7.64 40.78 -47.99
C ALA A 14 7.44 42.22 -48.49
N ARG A 15 7.02 43.15 -47.59
CA ARG A 15 7.60 44.50 -47.34
C ARG A 15 6.72 45.40 -46.43
N HIS A 16 7.37 46.06 -45.46
CA HIS A 16 6.95 47.31 -44.77
C HIS A 16 7.23 48.54 -45.69
N PRO A 17 6.74 49.80 -45.44
CA PRO A 17 6.61 50.45 -44.12
C PRO A 17 5.41 51.42 -43.86
N SER A 18 5.51 52.05 -42.67
CA SER A 18 4.73 53.05 -41.89
C SER A 18 4.35 54.40 -42.57
N PRO A 19 3.78 55.44 -41.89
CA PRO A 19 3.30 55.56 -40.48
C PRO A 19 1.94 56.31 -40.28
N ASP A 20 1.65 56.68 -39.02
CA ASP A 20 0.76 57.74 -38.50
C ASP A 20 -0.78 57.60 -38.55
N ASN A 21 -1.39 57.37 -37.38
CA ASN A 21 -2.11 58.47 -36.69
C ASN A 21 -2.38 58.20 -35.20
N ASN A 22 -2.41 59.28 -34.40
CA ASN A 22 -2.68 59.25 -32.97
C ASN A 22 -4.14 58.92 -32.63
N ALA A 23 -4.35 58.02 -31.66
CA ALA A 23 -5.54 58.03 -30.81
C ALA A 23 -5.15 57.53 -29.40
N VAL A 24 -5.25 58.42 -28.43
CA VAL A 24 -5.30 58.06 -27.00
C VAL A 24 -6.71 57.55 -26.71
N ILE A 25 -6.86 56.42 -26.02
CA ILE A 25 -7.97 56.11 -25.08
C ILE A 25 -7.74 54.75 -24.38
N GLU A 26 -7.67 54.84 -23.05
CA GLU A 26 -8.15 53.92 -21.99
C GLU A 26 -7.64 52.47 -21.85
N ASP A 27 -7.33 52.14 -20.59
CA ASP A 27 -7.11 50.79 -20.05
C ASP A 27 -8.29 49.86 -20.35
N SER A 28 -8.01 48.57 -20.56
CA SER A 28 -9.05 47.54 -20.51
C SER A 28 -8.57 46.20 -19.92
N ASP A 29 -9.46 45.65 -19.09
CA ASP A 29 -9.64 44.24 -18.77
C ASP A 29 -8.60 43.51 -17.90
N SER A 30 -8.48 43.97 -16.65
CA SER A 30 -8.17 43.10 -15.51
C SER A 30 -9.44 42.58 -14.82
N PHE A 31 -9.45 41.29 -14.46
CA PHE A 31 -10.45 40.58 -13.62
C PHE A 31 -11.92 40.50 -14.10
N ARG A 32 -12.34 39.27 -14.43
CA ARG A 32 -13.73 38.80 -14.26
C ARG A 32 -13.76 37.59 -13.33
N LEU A 33 -14.38 37.76 -12.17
CA LEU A 33 -14.86 36.66 -11.34
C LEU A 33 -16.34 36.92 -11.05
N ASP A 34 -17.18 36.03 -11.56
CA ASP A 34 -18.62 36.24 -11.61
C ASP A 34 -19.29 35.84 -10.29
N LYS A 35 -19.76 36.83 -9.53
CA LYS A 35 -20.87 36.71 -8.55
C LYS A 35 -21.33 38.08 -8.08
N THR A 36 -22.58 38.41 -8.41
CA THR A 36 -23.22 39.69 -8.07
C THR A 36 -23.39 39.92 -6.56
N VAL A 37 -22.86 41.04 -6.07
CA VAL A 37 -23.25 41.66 -4.79
C VAL A 37 -24.02 42.94 -5.11
N PRO A 38 -25.12 43.30 -4.41
CA PRO A 38 -25.91 44.48 -4.77
C PRO A 38 -25.13 45.78 -4.57
N SER A 39 -25.03 46.59 -5.63
CA SER A 39 -24.39 47.91 -5.57
C SER A 39 -25.19 48.87 -4.70
N GLY A 40 -24.60 49.32 -3.59
CA GLY A 40 -25.13 50.43 -2.83
C GLY A 40 -24.71 50.49 -1.36
N HIS A 41 -23.48 50.96 -1.08
CA HIS A 41 -23.19 51.74 0.12
C HIS A 41 -21.95 52.62 -0.08
N LEU A 42 -21.89 53.72 0.67
CA LEU A 42 -20.88 54.78 0.56
C LEU A 42 -19.46 54.25 0.80
N THR A 43 -18.52 54.61 -0.08
CA THR A 43 -17.10 54.28 0.05
C THR A 43 -16.46 55.07 1.19
N VAL A 44 -16.54 54.53 2.40
CA VAL A 44 -15.62 54.92 3.48
C VAL A 44 -14.24 54.44 3.05
N GLN A 45 -13.34 55.37 2.70
CA GLN A 45 -11.91 55.07 2.53
C GLN A 45 -11.43 54.41 3.83
N ARG A 46 -11.17 53.10 3.78
CA ARG A 46 -10.49 52.41 4.88
C ARG A 46 -9.01 52.75 4.77
N THR A 47 -8.50 53.39 5.81
CA THR A 47 -7.08 53.57 6.03
C THR A 47 -6.63 52.66 7.16
N PHE A 48 -5.35 52.31 7.17
CA PHE A 48 -4.66 51.73 8.32
C PHE A 48 -3.38 52.53 8.55
N SER A 49 -3.29 53.27 9.66
CA SER A 49 -2.19 54.18 9.98
C SER A 49 -1.98 55.28 8.91
N HIS A 50 -1.16 55.01 7.90
CA HIS A 50 -0.88 55.91 6.76
C HIS A 50 -0.95 55.18 5.41
N TYR A 51 -1.56 53.99 5.41
CA TYR A 51 -1.81 53.18 4.24
C TYR A 51 -3.27 53.31 3.82
N GLU A 52 -3.50 53.70 2.58
CA GLU A 52 -4.82 53.69 1.97
C GLU A 52 -5.11 52.29 1.43
N LEU A 53 -6.16 51.62 1.94
CA LEU A 53 -6.50 50.26 1.52
C LEU A 53 -7.26 50.32 0.19
N LEU A 54 -6.66 49.78 -0.88
CA LEU A 54 -7.21 49.86 -2.23
C LEU A 54 -8.13 48.67 -2.54
N GLU A 55 -7.59 47.45 -2.42
CA GLU A 55 -8.31 46.21 -2.74
C GLU A 55 -7.83 45.04 -1.86
N VAL A 56 -8.71 44.07 -1.62
CA VAL A 56 -8.37 42.81 -0.94
C VAL A 56 -7.74 41.87 -1.96
N MET A 57 -6.47 41.51 -1.75
CA MET A 57 -5.76 40.53 -2.57
C MET A 57 -6.03 39.09 -2.14
N GLY A 58 -6.42 38.90 -0.88
CA GLY A 58 -6.83 37.60 -0.36
C GLY A 58 -7.24 37.67 1.11
N GLU A 59 -8.23 36.87 1.48
CA GLU A 59 -8.62 36.67 2.88
C GLU A 59 -8.22 35.25 3.30
N GLY A 60 -7.28 35.17 4.25
CA GLY A 60 -6.80 33.93 4.82
C GLY A 60 -7.31 33.70 6.23
N GLN A 61 -7.10 32.48 6.73
CA GLN A 61 -7.44 32.10 8.11
C GLN A 61 -6.78 32.97 9.19
N PHE A 62 -5.64 33.59 8.87
CA PHE A 62 -4.83 34.38 9.80
C PHE A 62 -4.90 35.90 9.55
N GLY A 63 -5.72 36.36 8.61
CA GLY A 63 -5.87 37.78 8.30
C GLY A 63 -6.19 38.08 6.83
N THR A 64 -6.44 39.35 6.55
CA THR A 64 -6.71 39.88 5.21
C THR A 64 -5.45 40.55 4.65
N VAL A 65 -5.07 40.21 3.42
CA VAL A 65 -4.01 40.87 2.67
C VAL A 65 -4.62 41.91 1.74
N TRP A 66 -4.22 43.16 1.90
CA TRP A 66 -4.65 44.28 1.09
C TRP A 66 -3.52 44.74 0.17
N ARG A 67 -3.83 45.11 -1.06
CA ARG A 67 -3.00 46.05 -1.81
C ARG A 67 -3.31 47.44 -1.25
N ALA A 68 -2.28 48.13 -0.77
CA ALA A 68 -2.43 49.44 -0.17
C ALA A 68 -1.46 50.43 -0.80
N LYS A 69 -1.81 51.73 -0.76
CA LYS A 69 -0.90 52.82 -1.08
C LYS A 69 -0.30 53.38 0.20
N ASP A 70 1.01 53.26 0.34
CA ASP A 70 1.80 53.97 1.33
C ASP A 70 1.76 55.47 0.98
N GLN A 71 1.03 56.27 1.76
CA GLN A 71 0.85 57.69 1.48
C GLN A 71 2.08 58.54 1.88
N ARG A 72 3.09 57.96 2.54
CA ARG A 72 4.34 58.66 2.92
C ARG A 72 5.45 58.45 1.91
N LEU A 73 5.57 57.24 1.36
CA LEU A 73 6.57 56.87 0.35
C LEU A 73 5.98 56.77 -1.08
N GLU A 74 4.70 57.13 -1.24
CA GLU A 74 3.94 57.18 -2.51
C GLU A 74 4.02 55.89 -3.37
N ARG A 75 4.07 54.73 -2.70
CA ARG A 75 4.27 53.42 -3.35
C ARG A 75 3.16 52.42 -3.03
N ILE A 76 3.01 51.41 -3.88
CA ILE A 76 2.11 50.28 -3.64
C ILE A 76 2.83 49.23 -2.78
N VAL A 77 2.12 48.71 -1.78
CA VAL A 77 2.59 47.68 -0.85
C VAL A 77 1.53 46.60 -0.64
N ALA A 78 1.95 45.41 -0.23
CA ALA A 78 1.06 44.38 0.32
C ALA A 78 1.00 44.55 1.84
N LEU A 79 -0.18 44.85 2.39
CA LEU A 79 -0.42 45.02 3.82
C LEU A 79 -1.26 43.86 4.36
N LYS A 80 -0.65 43.00 5.18
CA LYS A 80 -1.33 41.89 5.86
C LYS A 80 -1.80 42.34 7.24
N LEU A 81 -3.12 42.36 7.43
CA LEU A 81 -3.78 42.69 8.69
C LEU A 81 -4.32 41.39 9.33
N PRO A 82 -3.80 40.93 10.47
CA PRO A 82 -4.32 39.77 11.17
C PRO A 82 -5.76 39.98 11.65
N HIS A 83 -6.52 38.90 11.73
CA HIS A 83 -7.85 38.90 12.34
C HIS A 83 -7.74 39.18 13.84
N LEU A 84 -8.60 40.08 14.34
CA LEU A 84 -8.55 40.68 15.70
C LEU A 84 -8.82 39.72 16.88
N ALA A 85 -8.86 38.40 16.65
CA ALA A 85 -9.30 37.43 17.65
C ALA A 85 -8.20 37.08 18.67
N ASP A 86 -8.29 37.68 19.86
CA ASP A 86 -7.67 37.26 21.13
C ASP A 86 -6.16 36.94 21.09
N TRP A 87 -5.36 37.94 20.73
CA TRP A 87 -3.89 37.88 20.77
C TRP A 87 -3.40 38.15 22.19
N ASP A 88 -2.96 37.10 22.92
CA ASP A 88 -2.24 37.30 24.18
C ASP A 88 -0.83 37.90 23.95
N GLU A 89 -0.19 38.42 25.01
CA GLU A 89 1.09 39.13 24.92
C GLU A 89 2.28 38.23 24.52
N GLN A 90 2.28 36.95 24.94
CA GLN A 90 3.30 35.98 24.56
C GLN A 90 3.19 35.67 23.07
N SER A 91 1.96 35.50 22.60
CA SER A 91 1.64 35.34 21.19
C SER A 91 2.10 36.59 20.42
N ARG A 92 1.65 37.81 20.78
CA ARG A 92 2.06 39.09 20.15
C ARG A 92 3.58 39.23 20.04
N THR A 93 4.31 38.88 21.09
CA THR A 93 5.77 38.87 21.13
C THR A 93 6.38 37.91 20.09
N MET A 94 5.80 36.71 19.92
CA MET A 94 6.23 35.74 18.92
C MET A 94 6.01 36.21 17.49
N PHE A 95 4.86 36.84 17.18
CA PHE A 95 4.60 37.43 15.85
C PHE A 95 5.66 38.48 15.49
N LEU A 96 5.93 39.41 16.40
CA LEU A 96 6.96 40.43 16.21
C LEU A 96 8.36 39.81 16.03
N ARG A 97 8.65 38.69 16.70
CA ARG A 97 9.92 37.97 16.55
C ARG A 97 10.06 37.33 15.16
N GLU A 98 9.01 36.68 14.68
CA GLU A 98 9.01 35.98 13.39
C GLU A 98 8.98 36.98 12.21
N ALA A 99 8.19 38.05 12.31
CA ALA A 99 8.20 39.13 11.33
C ALA A 99 9.55 39.88 11.26
N ARG A 100 10.24 40.06 12.40
CA ARG A 100 11.63 40.61 12.41
C ARG A 100 12.63 39.67 11.75
N ALA A 101 12.52 38.36 11.96
CA ALA A 101 13.39 37.38 11.32
C ALA A 101 13.17 37.36 9.78
N ALA A 102 11.91 37.38 9.33
CA ALA A 102 11.58 37.51 7.91
C ALA A 102 12.10 38.82 7.29
N ALA A 103 12.08 39.94 8.03
CA ALA A 103 12.58 41.23 7.58
C ALA A 103 14.12 41.32 7.42
N THR A 104 14.87 40.33 7.90
CA THR A 104 16.33 40.25 7.64
C THR A 104 16.69 39.52 6.33
N LEU A 105 15.71 38.93 5.65
CA LEU A 105 15.93 38.19 4.40
C LEU A 105 15.97 39.15 3.20
N GLU A 106 17.06 39.08 2.43
CA GLU A 106 17.25 39.89 1.21
C GLU A 106 17.66 39.00 0.04
N HIS A 107 16.67 38.55 -0.74
CA HIS A 107 16.87 37.68 -1.90
C HIS A 107 15.88 38.03 -3.02
N PRO A 108 16.27 38.01 -4.32
CA PRO A 108 15.39 38.41 -5.43
C PRO A 108 14.08 37.61 -5.54
N HIS A 109 14.04 36.41 -4.97
CA HIS A 109 12.89 35.49 -4.98
C HIS A 109 12.26 35.29 -3.59
N ILE A 110 12.47 36.24 -2.67
CA ILE A 110 11.76 36.33 -1.37
C ILE A 110 11.04 37.67 -1.32
N VAL A 111 9.75 37.65 -0.98
CA VAL A 111 8.97 38.88 -0.82
C VAL A 111 9.50 39.68 0.36
N ARG A 112 10.10 40.85 0.09
CA ARG A 112 10.75 41.66 1.12
C ARG A 112 9.71 42.27 2.07
N VAL A 113 9.86 42.00 3.37
CA VAL A 113 9.12 42.74 4.41
C VAL A 113 9.73 44.14 4.53
N HIS A 114 8.90 45.17 4.41
CA HIS A 114 9.30 46.58 4.48
C HIS A 114 9.18 47.15 5.89
N ALA A 115 8.10 46.84 6.59
CA ALA A 115 7.82 47.36 7.93
C ALA A 115 6.85 46.46 8.70
N ILE A 116 6.82 46.66 10.01
CA ILE A 116 5.69 46.28 10.86
C ILE A 116 5.10 47.61 11.35
N ASP A 117 3.83 47.85 11.03
CA ASP A 117 3.11 49.05 11.45
C ASP A 117 2.00 48.70 12.45
N GLN A 118 1.47 49.71 13.13
CA GLN A 118 0.44 49.55 14.16
C GLN A 118 -0.61 50.66 14.07
N GLU A 119 -1.87 50.30 14.27
CA GLU A 119 -2.98 51.23 14.47
C GLU A 119 -3.84 50.74 15.65
N GLY A 120 -3.97 51.57 16.68
CA GLY A 120 -4.52 51.11 17.96
C GLY A 120 -3.73 49.90 18.49
N ASP A 121 -4.42 48.80 18.78
CA ASP A 121 -3.79 47.54 19.19
C ASP A 121 -3.47 46.60 18.01
N GLN A 122 -3.98 46.88 16.80
CA GLN A 122 -3.82 46.01 15.63
C GLN A 122 -2.45 46.24 14.97
N LEU A 123 -1.69 45.15 14.79
CA LEU A 123 -0.44 45.13 14.02
C LEU A 123 -0.71 44.82 12.55
N GLY A 124 0.10 45.36 11.65
CA GLY A 124 0.10 45.02 10.23
C GLY A 124 1.51 44.76 9.72
N ILE A 125 1.68 43.76 8.85
CA ILE A 125 2.96 43.52 8.16
C ILE A 125 2.87 44.13 6.76
N VAL A 126 3.80 45.05 6.48
CA VAL A 126 3.92 45.77 5.21
C VAL A 126 5.03 45.11 4.42
N SER A 127 4.72 44.61 3.23
CA SER A 127 5.65 43.89 2.37
C SER A 127 5.65 44.44 0.94
N GLN A 128 6.66 44.08 0.18
CA GLN A 128 6.72 44.33 -1.26
C GLN A 128 5.47 43.79 -1.95
N PHE A 129 4.85 44.60 -2.81
CA PHE A 129 3.78 44.15 -3.69
C PHE A 129 4.39 43.48 -4.93
N ILE A 130 4.01 42.24 -5.20
CA ILE A 130 4.38 41.52 -6.44
C ILE A 130 3.20 41.60 -7.41
N VAL A 131 3.45 42.12 -8.61
CA VAL A 131 2.46 42.19 -9.69
C VAL A 131 2.44 40.83 -10.40
N GLY A 132 1.34 40.08 -10.25
CA GLY A 132 1.22 38.73 -10.80
C GLY A 132 0.11 37.93 -10.11
N GLN A 133 0.28 36.62 -10.00
CA GLN A 133 -0.68 35.73 -9.34
C GLN A 133 0.00 34.68 -8.44
N THR A 134 -0.76 33.97 -7.61
CA THR A 134 -0.19 32.87 -6.82
C THR A 134 0.07 31.64 -7.70
N LEU A 135 1.03 30.80 -7.30
CA LEU A 135 1.25 29.50 -7.96
C LEU A 135 -0.01 28.63 -7.91
N LEU A 136 -0.83 28.76 -6.87
CA LEU A 136 -2.14 28.08 -6.78
C LEU A 136 -3.05 28.39 -7.98
N HIS A 137 -3.21 29.67 -8.32
CA HIS A 137 -4.03 30.07 -9.47
C HIS A 137 -3.36 29.70 -10.79
N LEU A 138 -2.03 29.86 -10.91
CA LEU A 138 -1.28 29.43 -12.11
C LEU A 138 -1.47 27.94 -12.44
N LEU A 139 -1.50 27.07 -11.42
CA LEU A 139 -1.74 25.62 -11.58
C LEU A 139 -3.20 25.25 -11.82
N GLN A 140 -4.15 26.16 -11.53
CA GLN A 140 -5.55 26.03 -11.92
C GLN A 140 -5.76 26.45 -13.38
N ASP A 141 -5.14 27.55 -13.80
CA ASP A 141 -5.23 28.10 -15.16
C ASP A 141 -4.57 27.21 -16.20
N ARG A 142 -3.38 26.66 -15.91
CA ARG A 142 -2.61 25.84 -16.85
C ARG A 142 -1.81 24.72 -16.18
N ARG A 143 -1.33 23.79 -17.00
CA ARG A 143 -0.26 22.86 -16.62
C ARG A 143 1.09 23.45 -17.00
N LEU A 144 2.07 23.27 -16.12
CA LEU A 144 3.48 23.55 -16.40
C LEU A 144 4.10 22.36 -17.13
N THR A 145 5.03 22.62 -18.02
CA THR A 145 5.92 21.58 -18.56
C THR A 145 6.89 21.11 -17.48
N PHE A 146 7.41 19.88 -17.60
CA PHE A 146 8.37 19.35 -16.62
C PHE A 146 9.63 20.22 -16.46
N SER A 147 10.05 20.91 -17.53
CA SER A 147 11.16 21.87 -17.48
C SER A 147 10.78 23.15 -16.74
N GLU A 148 9.57 23.69 -16.94
CA GLU A 148 9.08 24.83 -16.14
C GLU A 148 8.96 24.46 -14.66
N SER A 149 8.39 23.29 -14.35
CA SER A 149 8.25 22.81 -12.96
C SER A 149 9.60 22.65 -12.26
N ALA A 150 10.59 22.06 -12.94
CA ALA A 150 11.94 21.92 -12.40
C ALA A 150 12.66 23.27 -12.24
N GLN A 151 12.53 24.17 -13.22
CA GLN A 151 13.15 25.50 -13.18
C GLN A 151 12.53 26.37 -12.08
N MET A 152 11.20 26.38 -11.96
CA MET A 152 10.50 27.13 -10.93
C MET A 152 10.86 26.61 -9.53
N LEU A 153 10.88 25.29 -9.34
CA LEU A 153 11.24 24.71 -8.04
C LEU A 153 12.71 24.91 -7.67
N ALA A 154 13.64 24.88 -8.63
CA ALA A 154 15.04 25.18 -8.37
C ALA A 154 15.21 26.59 -7.80
N THR A 155 14.58 27.59 -8.43
CA THR A 155 14.57 28.99 -7.97
C THR A 155 13.92 29.14 -6.59
N ILE A 156 12.80 28.44 -6.32
CA ILE A 156 12.16 28.44 -5.00
C ILE A 156 13.07 27.78 -3.94
N ALA A 157 13.71 26.67 -4.26
CA ALA A 157 14.62 25.96 -3.35
C ALA A 157 15.89 26.78 -3.03
N GLU A 158 16.40 27.54 -4.00
CA GLU A 158 17.48 28.52 -3.80
C GLU A 158 17.06 29.64 -2.82
N ALA A 159 15.85 30.18 -2.97
CA ALA A 159 15.29 31.19 -2.07
C ALA A 159 15.07 30.63 -0.64
N VAL A 160 14.47 29.44 -0.53
CA VAL A 160 14.24 28.77 0.76
C VAL A 160 15.58 28.44 1.45
N HIS A 161 16.61 28.06 0.70
CA HIS A 161 17.94 27.84 1.26
C HIS A 161 18.58 29.13 1.80
N HIS A 162 18.44 30.26 1.12
CA HIS A 162 18.91 31.56 1.64
C HIS A 162 18.26 31.89 3.00
N ALA A 163 16.97 31.60 3.17
CA ALA A 163 16.31 31.73 4.47
C ALA A 163 16.87 30.75 5.52
N HIS A 164 17.16 29.50 5.13
CA HIS A 164 17.79 28.51 6.03
C HIS A 164 19.18 28.93 6.52
N ASP A 165 19.97 29.61 5.69
CA ASP A 165 21.30 30.14 6.07
C ASP A 165 21.19 31.30 7.09
N ALA A 166 20.06 32.00 7.11
CA ALA A 166 19.69 32.99 8.13
C ALA A 166 18.95 32.37 9.34
N GLU A 167 18.97 31.03 9.49
CA GLU A 167 18.26 30.25 10.51
C GLU A 167 16.71 30.37 10.47
N VAL A 168 16.14 30.87 9.37
CA VAL A 168 14.69 31.00 9.18
C VAL A 168 14.12 29.80 8.42
N ILE A 169 13.25 29.02 9.08
CA ILE A 169 12.53 27.88 8.48
C ILE A 169 11.11 28.34 8.12
N HIS A 170 10.65 28.04 6.91
CA HIS A 170 9.37 28.54 6.38
C HIS A 170 8.15 27.86 7.00
N ARG A 171 8.17 26.52 7.12
CA ARG A 171 7.15 25.64 7.73
C ARG A 171 5.79 25.53 7.05
N ASP A 172 5.36 26.54 6.29
CA ASP A 172 4.07 26.55 5.57
C ASP A 172 4.24 26.74 4.04
N LEU A 173 5.18 26.01 3.42
CA LEU A 173 5.39 26.08 1.96
C LEU A 173 4.25 25.39 1.21
N LYS A 174 3.53 26.14 0.38
CA LYS A 174 2.37 25.70 -0.42
C LYS A 174 2.11 26.67 -1.58
N PRO A 175 1.32 26.31 -2.62
CA PRO A 175 1.15 27.13 -3.82
C PRO A 175 0.54 28.52 -3.58
N SER A 176 -0.20 28.73 -2.49
CA SER A 176 -0.74 30.05 -2.14
C SER A 176 0.28 31.00 -1.48
N ASN A 177 1.41 30.49 -1.00
CA ASN A 177 2.51 31.28 -0.41
C ASN A 177 3.68 31.45 -1.40
N ILE A 178 3.47 31.15 -2.69
CA ILE A 178 4.40 31.42 -3.78
C ILE A 178 3.68 32.36 -4.75
N LEU A 179 4.23 33.56 -4.96
CA LEU A 179 3.76 34.51 -5.96
C LEU A 179 4.58 34.33 -7.23
N VAL A 180 3.96 34.43 -8.40
CA VAL A 180 4.60 34.37 -9.71
C VAL A 180 4.33 35.70 -10.39
N ASP A 181 5.39 36.45 -10.70
CA ASP A 181 5.29 37.78 -11.29
C ASP A 181 4.97 37.76 -12.80
N SER A 182 4.84 38.94 -13.40
CA SER A 182 4.60 39.13 -14.84
C SER A 182 5.70 38.54 -15.73
N ASP A 183 6.92 38.37 -15.23
CA ASP A 183 8.05 37.78 -15.95
C ASP A 183 8.16 36.26 -15.68
N GLY A 184 7.14 35.68 -15.01
CA GLY A 184 7.07 34.26 -14.68
C GLY A 184 7.99 33.81 -13.55
N GLN A 185 8.61 34.74 -12.81
CA GLN A 185 9.55 34.40 -11.74
C GLN A 185 8.82 34.14 -10.41
N PRO A 186 9.20 33.11 -9.66
CA PRO A 186 8.60 32.80 -8.36
C PRO A 186 9.20 33.68 -7.24
N HIS A 187 8.36 34.03 -6.27
CA HIS A 187 8.68 34.79 -5.06
C HIS A 187 8.02 34.13 -3.86
N VAL A 188 8.82 33.75 -2.85
CA VAL A 188 8.31 33.10 -1.63
C VAL A 188 7.81 34.15 -0.64
N SER A 189 6.56 34.02 -0.17
CA SER A 189 5.93 34.93 0.81
C SER A 189 5.70 34.26 2.16
N ASP A 190 5.29 35.03 3.18
CA ASP A 190 4.74 34.50 4.45
C ASP A 190 5.67 33.65 5.34
N PHE A 191 6.99 33.80 5.19
CA PHE A 191 8.00 33.15 6.05
C PHE A 191 7.66 33.22 7.55
N GLY A 192 7.49 32.06 8.17
CA GLY A 192 7.45 31.90 9.63
C GLY A 192 6.19 32.41 10.34
N LEU A 193 5.25 33.08 9.66
CA LEU A 193 4.08 33.71 10.31
C LEU A 193 3.02 32.70 10.81
N ALA A 194 3.16 31.42 10.48
CA ALA A 194 2.18 30.37 10.75
C ALA A 194 2.36 29.65 12.11
N LYS A 195 3.31 30.05 12.97
CA LYS A 195 3.56 29.39 14.27
C LYS A 195 2.48 29.69 15.34
N TRP A 196 1.35 30.27 14.93
CA TRP A 196 0.42 31.01 15.77
C TRP A 196 -0.84 30.25 16.19
N SER A 197 -0.95 28.97 15.85
CA SER A 197 -2.02 28.11 16.35
C SER A 197 -1.49 26.73 16.75
N GLY A 198 -1.63 26.42 18.04
CA GLY A 198 -1.44 25.07 18.55
C GLY A 198 -0.12 24.81 19.28
N ASP A 199 0.12 25.52 20.39
CA ASP A 199 0.89 24.90 21.47
C ASP A 199 0.07 23.72 22.03
N ARG A 200 0.30 22.53 21.45
CA ARG A 200 -0.26 21.20 21.78
C ARG A 200 -1.78 21.01 21.58
N ALA A 201 -2.64 21.99 21.87
CA ALA A 201 -4.09 21.79 21.97
C ALA A 201 -4.84 21.62 20.63
N ALA A 202 -4.41 22.31 19.56
CA ALA A 202 -5.09 22.24 18.25
C ALA A 202 -4.83 20.91 17.51
N LEU A 203 -3.68 20.28 17.76
CA LEU A 203 -3.29 18.99 17.19
C LEU A 203 -3.90 17.79 17.94
N THR A 204 -4.31 17.97 19.21
CA THR A 204 -4.94 16.92 20.02
C THR A 204 -6.47 16.85 19.90
N ASN A 205 -7.12 17.83 19.25
CA ASN A 205 -8.56 17.82 18.99
C ASN A 205 -8.84 17.38 17.53
N PRO A 206 -9.50 16.22 17.28
CA PRO A 206 -9.74 15.67 15.94
C PRO A 206 -10.65 16.46 14.96
N GLY A 207 -10.75 17.79 15.12
CA GLY A 207 -11.55 18.69 14.29
C GLY A 207 -10.97 20.11 14.13
N LEU A 208 -9.76 20.38 14.62
CA LEU A 208 -9.13 21.71 14.60
C LEU A 208 -7.78 21.75 13.84
N VAL A 209 -7.60 20.84 12.87
CA VAL A 209 -6.44 20.83 11.97
C VAL A 209 -6.46 22.10 11.11
N MET A 210 -5.57 23.04 11.44
CA MET A 210 -5.55 24.38 10.86
C MET A 210 -4.67 24.44 9.60
N GLY A 211 -5.18 25.04 8.52
CA GLY A 211 -4.54 25.06 7.20
C GLY A 211 -4.91 23.87 6.28
N THR A 212 -4.24 23.77 5.12
CA THR A 212 -4.36 22.63 4.19
C THR A 212 -3.25 21.63 4.49
N PRO A 213 -3.49 20.53 5.24
CA PRO A 213 -2.41 19.70 5.77
C PRO A 213 -1.60 18.95 4.69
N ALA A 214 -2.05 18.90 3.42
CA ALA A 214 -1.40 18.19 2.31
C ALA A 214 0.10 18.49 2.13
N TYR A 215 0.57 19.68 2.50
CA TYR A 215 1.96 20.14 2.36
C TYR A 215 2.81 19.94 3.62
N MET A 216 2.20 19.52 4.74
CA MET A 216 2.92 19.30 6.00
C MET A 216 3.87 18.11 5.91
N SER A 217 5.06 18.26 6.48
CA SER A 217 5.98 17.13 6.67
C SER A 217 5.46 16.13 7.72
N PRO A 218 5.90 14.85 7.68
CA PRO A 218 5.54 13.82 8.66
C PRO A 218 5.78 14.22 10.11
N GLU A 219 6.87 14.94 10.39
CA GLU A 219 7.21 15.46 11.72
C GLU A 219 6.26 16.60 12.17
N GLN A 220 5.84 17.49 11.26
CA GLN A 220 4.81 18.49 11.55
C GLN A 220 3.44 17.83 11.79
N ALA A 221 3.09 16.83 10.98
CA ALA A 221 1.83 16.09 11.10
C ALA A 221 1.71 15.29 12.41
N ARG A 222 2.84 14.97 13.08
CA ARG A 222 2.88 14.37 14.43
C ARG A 222 2.80 15.41 15.56
N GLY A 223 3.05 16.69 15.27
CA GLY A 223 3.19 17.73 16.28
C GLY A 223 4.56 17.75 16.98
N ASP A 224 5.57 17.10 16.40
CA ASP A 224 6.93 17.04 16.97
C ASP A 224 7.70 18.34 16.70
N SER A 225 7.30 19.44 17.37
CA SER A 225 7.88 20.79 17.20
C SER A 225 9.41 20.87 17.37
N HIS A 226 10.03 19.89 18.03
CA HIS A 226 11.49 19.78 18.20
C HIS A 226 12.19 19.03 17.05
N ALA A 227 11.46 18.28 16.22
CA ALA A 227 11.98 17.55 15.06
C ALA A 227 11.83 18.33 13.73
N VAL A 228 11.06 19.44 13.74
CA VAL A 228 10.87 20.32 12.57
C VAL A 228 12.14 21.16 12.34
N ASP A 229 12.90 20.80 11.31
CA ASP A 229 14.08 21.51 10.85
C ASP A 229 13.97 21.91 9.37
N ARG A 230 15.06 22.43 8.78
CA ARG A 230 15.13 22.84 7.37
C ARG A 230 14.69 21.77 6.35
N ARG A 231 14.71 20.49 6.73
CA ARG A 231 14.31 19.35 5.89
C ARG A 231 12.81 19.10 5.91
N SER A 232 12.06 19.73 6.82
CA SER A 232 10.61 19.82 6.75
C SER A 232 10.20 20.66 5.55
N ASP A 233 10.87 21.80 5.30
CA ASP A 233 10.66 22.61 4.09
C ASP A 233 11.03 21.83 2.81
N VAL A 234 12.10 21.03 2.83
CA VAL A 234 12.47 20.13 1.70
C VAL A 234 11.35 19.14 1.37
N TYR A 235 10.63 18.62 2.37
CA TYR A 235 9.47 17.77 2.13
C TYR A 235 8.33 18.54 1.46
N SER A 236 8.01 19.75 1.95
CA SER A 236 6.97 20.60 1.34
C SER A 236 7.33 21.03 -0.08
N LEU A 237 8.62 21.28 -0.38
CA LEU A 237 9.12 21.46 -1.76
C LEU A 237 8.93 20.19 -2.61
N GLY A 238 9.07 19.00 -2.02
CA GLY A 238 8.72 17.72 -2.65
C GLY A 238 7.24 17.59 -2.99
N VAL A 239 6.35 18.06 -2.11
CA VAL A 239 4.90 18.09 -2.35
C VAL A 239 4.57 19.08 -3.48
N LEU A 240 5.18 20.27 -3.48
CA LEU A 240 5.06 21.24 -4.57
C LEU A 240 5.51 20.64 -5.90
N LEU A 241 6.65 19.94 -5.94
CA LEU A 241 7.10 19.25 -7.15
C LEU A 241 6.05 18.25 -7.62
N TYR A 242 5.58 17.39 -6.71
CA TYR A 242 4.61 16.35 -7.01
C TYR A 242 3.34 16.90 -7.65
N GLU A 243 2.81 17.99 -7.09
CA GLU A 243 1.61 18.66 -7.62
C GLU A 243 1.89 19.30 -8.99
N MET A 244 3.02 19.98 -9.18
CA MET A 244 3.40 20.55 -10.47
C MET A 244 3.60 19.49 -11.57
N LEU A 245 3.99 18.26 -11.22
CA LEU A 245 4.17 17.15 -12.16
C LEU A 245 2.88 16.39 -12.49
N THR A 246 1.99 16.23 -11.50
CA THR A 246 0.82 15.33 -11.60
C THR A 246 -0.52 16.07 -11.61
N GLY A 247 -0.53 17.37 -11.31
CA GLY A 247 -1.71 18.22 -11.21
C GLY A 247 -2.48 18.12 -9.88
N LYS A 248 -1.96 17.40 -8.87
CA LYS A 248 -2.55 17.25 -7.54
C LYS A 248 -1.53 16.80 -6.48
N PRO A 249 -1.73 17.04 -5.17
CA PRO A 249 -0.83 16.59 -4.12
C PRO A 249 -0.77 15.04 -4.00
N PRO A 250 0.27 14.47 -3.34
CA PRO A 250 0.45 13.02 -3.20
C PRO A 250 -0.55 12.35 -2.27
N PHE A 251 -1.20 13.12 -1.38
CA PHE A 251 -2.20 12.65 -0.42
C PHE A 251 -3.41 13.60 -0.43
N GLU A 252 -4.60 13.01 -0.46
CA GLU A 252 -5.90 13.70 -0.56
C GLU A 252 -6.89 13.02 0.38
N GLY A 253 -7.70 13.79 1.10
CA GLY A 253 -8.70 13.26 2.04
C GLY A 253 -9.22 14.32 3.01
N ASN A 254 -10.07 13.90 3.96
CA ASN A 254 -10.39 14.75 5.11
C ASN A 254 -9.15 14.94 6.01
N SER A 255 -9.12 16.00 6.82
CA SER A 255 -7.92 16.40 7.56
C SER A 255 -7.32 15.29 8.44
N THR A 256 -8.17 14.48 9.09
CA THR A 256 -7.72 13.38 9.96
C THR A 256 -7.08 12.24 9.16
N LEU A 257 -7.71 11.84 8.05
CA LEU A 257 -7.14 10.83 7.13
C LEU A 257 -5.84 11.34 6.53
N LEU A 258 -5.81 12.59 6.07
CA LEU A 258 -4.67 13.21 5.40
C LEU A 258 -3.44 13.30 6.32
N LEU A 259 -3.60 13.69 7.59
CA LEU A 259 -2.52 13.64 8.57
C LEU A 259 -1.96 12.22 8.77
N HIS A 260 -2.83 11.21 8.86
CA HIS A 260 -2.42 9.80 8.98
C HIS A 260 -1.67 9.30 7.73
N GLN A 261 -2.14 9.65 6.53
CA GLN A 261 -1.48 9.33 5.26
C GLN A 261 -0.08 9.97 5.17
N ILE A 262 0.04 11.25 5.51
CA ILE A 262 1.32 11.97 5.54
C ILE A 262 2.33 11.27 6.46
N GLN A 263 1.90 10.78 7.62
CA GLN A 263 2.78 10.11 8.58
C GLN A 263 3.24 8.70 8.18
N ILE A 264 2.40 7.92 7.48
CA ILE A 264 2.57 6.45 7.36
C ILE A 264 2.51 5.95 5.89
N GLN A 265 1.68 6.55 5.03
CA GLN A 265 1.49 6.08 3.66
C GLN A 265 2.60 6.61 2.75
N GLU A 266 3.33 5.74 2.06
CA GLU A 266 4.28 6.17 1.03
C GLU A 266 3.55 6.83 -0.16
N PRO A 267 4.11 7.89 -0.77
CA PRO A 267 3.50 8.52 -1.94
C PRO A 267 3.45 7.54 -3.12
N ARG A 268 2.38 7.62 -3.93
CA ARG A 268 2.36 6.93 -5.23
C ARG A 268 3.46 7.52 -6.11
N ALA A 269 4.13 6.70 -6.93
CA ALA A 269 5.16 7.21 -7.84
C ALA A 269 4.52 8.17 -8.87
N PRO A 270 5.05 9.39 -9.11
CA PRO A 270 4.53 10.32 -10.11
C PRO A 270 4.31 9.70 -11.50
N ARG A 271 5.23 8.82 -11.96
CA ARG A 271 5.15 8.17 -13.28
C ARG A 271 3.98 7.20 -13.40
N LEU A 272 3.48 6.63 -12.29
CA LEU A 272 2.23 5.86 -12.24
C LEU A 272 0.97 6.73 -12.44
N LEU A 273 1.09 8.06 -12.46
CA LEU A 273 -0.01 8.99 -12.81
C LEU A 273 0.21 9.64 -14.17
N ASN A 274 1.47 9.83 -14.58
CA ASN A 274 1.84 10.41 -15.87
C ASN A 274 3.20 9.84 -16.32
N GLU A 275 3.18 8.81 -17.17
CA GLU A 275 4.37 8.09 -17.62
C GLU A 275 5.42 8.97 -18.33
N ALA A 276 4.99 10.12 -18.87
CA ALA A 276 5.85 11.09 -19.55
C ALA A 276 6.78 11.86 -18.60
N ILE A 277 6.53 11.82 -17.27
CA ILE A 277 7.44 12.40 -16.28
C ILE A 277 8.82 11.72 -16.40
N PRO A 278 9.92 12.47 -16.51
CA PRO A 278 11.27 11.90 -16.54
C PRO A 278 11.64 11.17 -15.24
N ASN A 279 12.33 10.03 -15.36
CA ASN A 279 12.79 9.22 -14.21
C ASN A 279 13.59 10.03 -13.17
N ASP A 280 14.47 10.91 -13.64
CA ASP A 280 15.31 11.75 -12.79
C ASP A 280 14.47 12.70 -11.93
N LEU A 281 13.43 13.29 -12.52
CA LEU A 281 12.55 14.24 -11.86
C LEU A 281 11.60 13.55 -10.86
N GLU A 282 11.16 12.33 -11.18
CA GLU A 282 10.51 11.43 -10.20
C GLU A 282 11.45 11.07 -9.05
N THR A 283 12.70 10.71 -9.34
CA THR A 283 13.69 10.32 -8.32
C THR A 283 13.99 11.48 -7.36
N ILE A 284 14.13 12.70 -7.89
CA ILE A 284 14.25 13.93 -7.09
C ILE A 284 13.00 14.12 -6.21
N CYS A 285 11.80 14.02 -6.78
CA CYS A 285 10.53 14.20 -6.07
C CYS A 285 10.35 13.20 -4.91
N LEU A 286 10.54 11.90 -5.18
CA LEU A 286 10.39 10.85 -4.18
C LEU A 286 11.45 10.94 -3.07
N LYS A 287 12.68 11.40 -3.38
CA LYS A 287 13.70 11.67 -2.35
C LYS A 287 13.29 12.79 -1.39
N CYS A 288 12.64 13.85 -1.87
CA CYS A 288 12.09 14.90 -0.99
C CYS A 288 10.96 14.37 -0.09
N LEU A 289 10.11 13.49 -0.62
CA LEU A 289 8.93 12.95 0.06
C LEU A 289 9.23 11.79 1.04
N ALA A 290 10.51 11.47 1.28
CA ALA A 290 10.89 10.40 2.21
C ALA A 290 10.38 10.67 3.64
N LYS A 291 9.79 9.65 4.28
CA LYS A 291 9.16 9.78 5.60
C LYS A 291 10.14 10.08 6.73
N ILE A 292 11.37 9.60 6.61
CA ILE A 292 12.48 9.89 7.52
C ILE A 292 13.22 11.12 6.97
N SER A 293 13.34 12.18 7.77
CA SER A 293 13.99 13.44 7.34
C SER A 293 15.48 13.27 6.98
N ASP A 294 16.13 12.21 7.48
CA ASP A 294 17.51 11.85 7.17
C ASP A 294 17.72 11.20 5.80
N ASP A 295 16.66 10.69 5.18
CA ASP A 295 16.69 10.09 3.83
C ASP A 295 16.39 11.13 2.72
N ARG A 296 16.01 12.36 3.12
CA ARG A 296 15.79 13.51 2.22
C ARG A 296 17.12 14.19 1.86
N TYR A 297 17.09 15.22 1.03
CA TYR A 297 18.23 16.14 0.87
C TYR A 297 18.58 16.82 2.20
N GLY A 298 19.87 17.02 2.46
CA GLY A 298 20.35 17.65 3.68
C GLY A 298 20.07 19.15 3.75
N THR A 299 19.91 19.79 2.59
CA THR A 299 19.65 21.21 2.37
C THR A 299 18.69 21.41 1.19
N ALA A 300 18.03 22.57 1.11
CA ALA A 300 17.33 22.98 -0.10
C ALA A 300 18.28 23.31 -1.28
N ARG A 301 19.56 23.63 -1.01
CA ARG A 301 20.61 23.75 -2.05
C ARG A 301 20.80 22.45 -2.83
N GLU A 302 21.00 21.33 -2.13
CA GLU A 302 21.23 20.04 -2.81
C GLU A 302 20.04 19.64 -3.72
N LEU A 303 18.82 20.00 -3.32
CA LEU A 303 17.62 19.83 -4.15
C LEU A 303 17.68 20.74 -5.39
N ALA A 304 17.98 22.03 -5.22
CA ALA A 304 18.16 22.95 -6.34
C ALA A 304 19.24 22.47 -7.31
N ASP A 305 20.40 22.04 -6.81
CA ASP A 305 21.53 21.58 -7.61
C ASP A 305 21.16 20.35 -8.46
N ASP A 306 20.43 19.37 -7.93
CA ASP A 306 19.96 18.23 -8.70
C ASP A 306 18.86 18.59 -9.73
N LEU A 307 18.00 19.56 -9.44
CA LEU A 307 17.04 20.11 -10.42
C LEU A 307 17.78 20.85 -11.55
N ARG A 308 18.83 21.62 -11.23
CA ARG A 308 19.69 22.30 -12.21
C ARG A 308 20.47 21.30 -13.07
N ARG A 309 20.98 20.20 -12.50
CA ARG A 309 21.59 19.09 -13.26
C ARG A 309 20.60 18.46 -14.24
N PHE A 310 19.39 18.13 -13.77
CA PHE A 310 18.33 17.60 -14.62
C PHE A 310 18.02 18.54 -15.80
N LEU A 311 17.91 19.86 -15.55
CA LEU A 311 17.69 20.87 -16.60
C LEU A 311 18.87 20.98 -17.59
N ALA A 312 20.10 20.73 -17.13
CA ALA A 312 21.31 20.70 -17.98
C ALA A 312 21.52 19.36 -18.72
N GLY A 313 20.73 18.33 -18.42
CA GLY A 313 20.96 16.97 -18.91
C GLY A 313 22.14 16.25 -18.26
N GLU A 314 22.59 16.71 -17.09
CA GLU A 314 23.67 16.12 -16.30
C GLU A 314 23.14 15.03 -15.34
N PRO A 315 23.92 13.98 -15.03
CA PRO A 315 23.51 12.94 -14.08
C PRO A 315 23.23 13.50 -12.68
N ILE A 316 22.01 13.30 -12.18
CA ILE A 316 21.60 13.70 -10.82
C ILE A 316 22.38 12.94 -9.74
N THR A 317 22.52 13.53 -8.55
CA THR A 317 23.15 12.88 -7.39
C THR A 317 22.18 12.08 -6.52
N ALA A 318 20.86 12.31 -6.65
CA ALA A 318 19.83 11.50 -6.04
C ALA A 318 19.98 10.02 -6.39
N ARG A 319 19.95 9.17 -5.37
CA ARG A 319 19.93 7.71 -5.48
C ARG A 319 18.92 7.17 -4.48
N PHE A 320 18.28 6.06 -4.82
CA PHE A 320 17.46 5.32 -3.86
C PHE A 320 18.34 4.80 -2.72
N VAL A 321 18.11 5.29 -1.49
CA VAL A 321 18.80 4.80 -0.29
C VAL A 321 18.32 3.38 -0.01
N SER A 322 19.23 2.42 -0.12
CA SER A 322 18.94 1.00 0.08
C SER A 322 18.53 0.71 1.53
N THR A 323 17.77 -0.37 1.75
CA THR A 323 17.37 -0.80 3.10
C THR A 323 18.58 -1.07 4.00
N ALA A 324 19.68 -1.58 3.43
CA ALA A 324 20.95 -1.76 4.13
C ALA A 324 21.55 -0.43 4.62
N GLU A 325 21.55 0.61 3.78
CA GLU A 325 22.04 1.95 4.15
C GLU A 325 21.16 2.61 5.20
N ARG A 326 19.83 2.41 5.16
CA ARG A 326 18.90 2.86 6.23
C ARG A 326 19.20 2.20 7.57
N CYS A 327 19.54 0.90 7.60
CA CYS A 327 19.99 0.24 8.83
C CYS A 327 21.32 0.83 9.35
N VAL A 328 22.26 1.17 8.47
CA VAL A 328 23.54 1.80 8.83
C VAL A 328 23.35 3.24 9.34
N SER A 329 22.44 4.02 8.78
CA SER A 329 22.15 5.38 9.24
C SER A 329 21.43 5.37 10.61
N TRP A 330 20.47 4.47 10.80
CA TRP A 330 19.74 4.29 12.06
C TRP A 330 20.67 3.84 13.21
N THR A 331 21.52 2.83 12.97
CA THR A 331 22.47 2.33 14.00
C THR A 331 23.51 3.36 14.41
N ARG A 332 23.91 4.27 13.51
CA ARG A 332 24.82 5.39 13.83
C ARG A 332 24.17 6.44 14.73
N ARG A 333 22.89 6.78 14.51
CA ARG A 333 22.16 7.76 15.33
C ARG A 333 21.77 7.19 16.69
N ASN A 334 21.16 6.01 16.72
CA ASN A 334 20.69 5.36 17.94
C ASN A 334 21.77 4.50 18.61
N ARG A 335 23.00 5.03 18.73
CA ARG A 335 24.19 4.29 19.17
C ARG A 335 24.02 3.51 20.49
N THR A 336 23.28 4.06 21.45
CA THR A 336 23.02 3.42 22.76
C THR A 336 21.98 2.30 22.66
N LEU A 337 20.91 2.49 21.88
CA LEU A 337 19.89 1.45 21.63
C LEU A 337 20.41 0.35 20.70
N ALA A 338 21.21 0.70 19.70
CA ALA A 338 21.91 -0.25 18.85
C ALA A 338 22.95 -1.05 19.65
N ALA A 339 23.67 -0.42 20.58
CA ALA A 339 24.55 -1.12 21.51
C ALA A 339 23.77 -2.01 22.49
N SER A 340 22.64 -1.59 23.06
CA SER A 340 21.86 -2.44 23.95
C SER A 340 21.18 -3.60 23.20
N LEU A 341 20.73 -3.41 21.96
CA LEU A 341 20.23 -4.48 21.09
C LEU A 341 21.36 -5.44 20.66
N ALA A 342 22.56 -4.92 20.35
CA ALA A 342 23.71 -5.76 20.04
C ALA A 342 24.20 -6.54 21.27
N ILE A 343 24.17 -5.94 22.47
CA ILE A 343 24.44 -6.62 23.74
C ILE A 343 23.36 -7.65 24.04
N ALA A 344 22.08 -7.35 23.81
CA ALA A 344 20.99 -8.31 23.99
C ALA A 344 21.12 -9.49 23.02
N ALA A 345 21.40 -9.24 21.74
CA ALA A 345 21.67 -10.27 20.74
C ALA A 345 22.92 -11.09 21.09
N ALA A 346 24.01 -10.45 21.51
CA ALA A 346 25.22 -11.13 21.97
C ALA A 346 24.99 -11.92 23.27
N SER A 347 24.12 -11.45 24.16
CA SER A 347 23.71 -12.16 25.38
C SER A 347 22.82 -13.37 25.05
N ILE A 348 21.94 -13.25 24.06
CA ILE A 348 21.15 -14.38 23.53
C ILE A 348 22.08 -15.40 22.87
N VAL A 349 23.03 -14.97 22.02
CA VAL A 349 24.05 -15.85 21.41
C VAL A 349 24.95 -16.49 22.46
N ALA A 350 25.35 -15.76 23.51
CA ALA A 350 26.14 -16.29 24.61
C ALA A 350 25.32 -17.25 25.50
N ALA A 351 24.03 -16.99 25.72
CA ALA A 351 23.13 -17.90 26.44
C ALA A 351 22.85 -19.18 25.63
N ILE A 352 22.65 -19.07 24.31
CA ILE A 352 22.57 -20.20 23.39
C ILE A 352 23.89 -20.98 23.40
N GLY A 353 25.03 -20.29 23.31
CA GLY A 353 26.36 -20.90 23.37
C GLY A 353 26.67 -21.58 24.70
N LEU A 354 26.24 -21.00 25.82
CA LEU A 354 26.40 -21.58 27.16
C LEU A 354 25.46 -22.77 27.36
N ALA A 355 24.20 -22.68 26.92
CA ALA A 355 23.26 -23.80 26.92
C ALA A 355 23.77 -24.95 26.03
N PHE A 356 24.30 -24.63 24.85
CA PHE A 356 24.94 -25.59 23.94
C PHE A 356 26.20 -26.21 24.56
N SER A 357 27.01 -25.42 25.28
CA SER A 357 28.22 -25.92 25.95
C SER A 357 27.88 -26.86 27.10
N ILE A 358 26.92 -26.50 27.97
CA ILE A 358 26.39 -27.36 29.04
C ILE A 358 25.77 -28.64 28.47
N PHE A 359 25.03 -28.53 27.37
CA PHE A 359 24.47 -29.67 26.63
C PHE A 359 25.56 -30.58 26.01
N SER A 360 26.65 -29.99 25.50
CA SER A 360 27.77 -30.71 24.90
C SER A 360 28.64 -31.47 25.91
N LEU A 361 28.84 -30.89 27.10
CA LEU A 361 29.55 -31.54 28.21
C LEU A 361 28.72 -32.68 28.85
N SER A 362 27.43 -32.75 28.55
CA SER A 362 26.48 -33.71 29.11
C SER A 362 26.15 -34.89 28.19
N ARG A 363 26.88 -35.10 27.08
CA ARG A 363 26.66 -36.24 26.17
C ARG A 363 27.93 -37.05 25.89
N PRO A 364 27.87 -38.39 26.00
CA PRO A 364 28.80 -39.28 25.30
C PRO A 364 28.75 -39.01 23.80
N GLY A 365 29.90 -39.05 23.14
CA GLY A 365 30.05 -38.51 21.79
C GLY A 365 29.31 -39.29 20.70
N SER A 366 28.64 -38.55 19.81
CA SER A 366 28.54 -38.86 18.37
C SER A 366 27.86 -37.71 17.63
N LEU A 367 28.63 -36.99 16.79
CA LEU A 367 28.08 -36.20 15.69
C LEU A 367 27.82 -37.17 14.53
N ALA A 368 26.63 -37.74 14.51
CA ALA A 368 26.07 -38.44 13.36
C ALA A 368 24.76 -37.74 12.98
N ALA A 369 24.46 -37.66 11.68
CA ALA A 369 23.20 -37.10 11.21
C ALA A 369 22.03 -37.79 11.90
N ALA A 370 21.05 -37.01 12.37
CA ALA A 370 19.87 -37.56 13.01
C ALA A 370 19.02 -38.26 11.94
N THR A 371 19.23 -39.56 11.77
CA THR A 371 18.24 -40.44 11.12
C THR A 371 16.94 -40.30 11.87
N GLU A 372 15.97 -39.65 11.23
CA GLU A 372 14.60 -39.55 11.72
C GLU A 372 14.08 -40.97 11.95
N ARG A 373 13.55 -41.21 13.15
CA ARG A 373 13.00 -42.52 13.50
C ARG A 373 11.54 -42.55 13.10
N PRO A 374 11.06 -43.64 12.47
CA PRO A 374 9.65 -43.79 12.24
C PRO A 374 8.89 -43.92 13.56
N LEU A 375 7.68 -43.41 13.55
CA LEU A 375 6.70 -43.42 14.64
C LEU A 375 5.62 -44.44 14.28
N ALA A 376 5.20 -45.25 15.25
CA ALA A 376 4.05 -46.13 15.08
C ALA A 376 2.77 -45.28 14.99
N VAL A 377 2.11 -45.30 13.84
CA VAL A 377 0.88 -44.55 13.57
C VAL A 377 -0.28 -45.52 13.48
N SER A 378 -1.35 -45.26 14.23
CA SER A 378 -2.65 -45.91 14.11
C SER A 378 -3.56 -45.07 13.22
N VAL A 379 -4.12 -45.67 12.17
CA VAL A 379 -5.12 -45.05 11.28
C VAL A 379 -6.44 -45.79 11.50
N VAL A 380 -7.49 -45.03 11.85
CA VAL A 380 -8.84 -45.52 12.13
C VAL A 380 -9.80 -44.87 11.14
N THR A 381 -10.83 -45.60 10.72
CA THR A 381 -11.85 -45.15 9.75
C THR A 381 -13.24 -45.39 10.29
N GLU A 382 -14.20 -44.58 9.87
CA GLU A 382 -15.62 -44.73 10.17
C GLU A 382 -16.45 -44.73 8.87
N PRO A 383 -17.05 -45.84 8.43
CA PRO A 383 -17.00 -47.18 9.03
C PRO A 383 -15.60 -47.80 9.12
N SER A 384 -15.43 -48.70 10.08
CA SER A 384 -14.25 -49.56 10.21
C SER A 384 -14.20 -50.59 9.08
N GLY A 385 -13.03 -51.19 8.84
CA GLY A 385 -12.83 -52.22 7.81
C GLY A 385 -12.49 -51.70 6.41
N ALA A 386 -12.15 -50.42 6.26
CA ALA A 386 -11.66 -49.87 4.98
C ALA A 386 -10.21 -50.28 4.69
N THR A 387 -9.90 -50.53 3.42
CA THR A 387 -8.53 -50.61 2.90
C THR A 387 -7.88 -49.24 3.00
N VAL A 388 -6.65 -49.15 3.52
CA VAL A 388 -5.93 -47.89 3.72
C VAL A 388 -4.64 -47.87 2.88
N VAL A 389 -4.38 -46.78 2.16
CA VAL A 389 -3.10 -46.51 1.49
C VAL A 389 -2.60 -45.13 1.88
N ILE A 390 -1.30 -45.03 2.21
CA ILE A 390 -0.70 -43.82 2.79
C ILE A 390 0.46 -43.37 1.89
N TYR A 391 0.35 -42.17 1.34
CA TYR A 391 1.35 -41.57 0.46
C TYR A 391 2.07 -40.44 1.19
N PRO A 392 3.41 -40.47 1.34
CA PRO A 392 4.14 -39.28 1.77
C PRO A 392 3.98 -38.20 0.69
N LEU A 393 3.79 -36.95 1.13
CA LEU A 393 3.75 -35.80 0.25
C LEU A 393 5.14 -35.23 0.08
N ASP A 394 5.42 -34.74 -1.13
CA ASP A 394 6.65 -34.02 -1.42
C ASP A 394 6.63 -32.61 -0.80
N GLU A 395 7.65 -32.27 -0.01
CA GLU A 395 7.71 -31.01 0.78
C GLU A 395 7.74 -29.73 -0.07
N LEU A 396 8.03 -29.83 -1.38
CA LEU A 396 8.15 -28.67 -2.28
C LEU A 396 6.90 -28.48 -3.16
N THR A 397 6.27 -29.58 -3.56
CA THR A 397 5.15 -29.62 -4.53
C THR A 397 3.81 -29.94 -3.89
N GLY A 398 3.79 -30.60 -2.72
CA GLY A 398 2.57 -31.08 -2.05
C GLY A 398 1.91 -32.30 -2.71
N GLU A 399 2.49 -32.84 -3.78
CA GLU A 399 1.94 -33.98 -4.52
C GLU A 399 2.33 -35.33 -3.85
N PRO A 400 1.47 -36.38 -3.93
CA PRO A 400 1.73 -37.67 -3.31
C PRO A 400 2.81 -38.46 -4.06
N ILE A 401 3.87 -38.87 -3.34
CA ILE A 401 4.97 -39.65 -3.90
C ILE A 401 4.55 -41.12 -4.05
N LEU A 402 3.89 -41.44 -5.16
CA LEU A 402 3.29 -42.77 -5.42
C LEU A 402 4.25 -43.96 -5.23
N ALA A 403 5.54 -43.76 -5.55
CA ALA A 403 6.58 -44.79 -5.40
C ALA A 403 6.95 -45.13 -3.94
N GLN A 404 6.58 -44.28 -2.98
CA GLN A 404 6.87 -44.45 -1.55
C GLN A 404 5.63 -44.84 -0.72
N ALA A 405 4.52 -45.13 -1.39
CA ALA A 405 3.24 -45.45 -0.76
C ALA A 405 3.31 -46.67 0.17
N LYS A 406 2.81 -46.51 1.40
CA LYS A 406 2.65 -47.58 2.38
C LYS A 406 1.27 -48.21 2.21
N ARG A 407 1.24 -49.53 2.07
CA ARG A 407 0.03 -50.36 1.98
C ARG A 407 0.05 -51.38 3.12
N PRO A 408 -0.57 -51.09 4.27
CA PRO A 408 -0.85 -52.09 5.29
C PRO A 408 -1.57 -53.32 4.69
N SER A 409 -1.28 -54.50 5.22
CA SER A 409 -1.87 -55.77 4.77
C SER A 409 -3.24 -56.07 5.37
N GLU A 410 -3.67 -55.27 6.34
CA GLU A 410 -4.92 -55.40 7.08
C GLU A 410 -5.81 -54.18 6.77
N ASN A 411 -7.11 -54.31 6.98
CA ASN A 411 -8.05 -53.19 6.87
C ASN A 411 -8.12 -52.42 8.21
N SER A 412 -8.53 -51.16 8.13
CA SER A 412 -8.68 -50.24 9.28
C SER A 412 -9.48 -50.88 10.44
N PRO A 413 -9.04 -50.72 11.71
CA PRO A 413 -7.90 -49.91 12.15
C PRO A 413 -6.54 -50.59 11.87
N VAL A 414 -5.59 -49.83 11.31
CA VAL A 414 -4.24 -50.32 10.94
C VAL A 414 -3.15 -49.61 11.73
N SER A 415 -2.06 -50.32 12.02
CA SER A 415 -0.84 -49.72 12.58
C SER A 415 0.32 -49.80 11.58
N VAL A 416 1.04 -48.68 11.39
CA VAL A 416 2.07 -48.51 10.37
C VAL A 416 3.16 -47.56 10.83
N ASP A 417 4.41 -47.93 10.59
CA ASP A 417 5.57 -47.10 10.92
C ASP A 417 5.80 -46.03 9.83
N LEU A 418 5.59 -44.77 10.19
CA LEU A 418 5.74 -43.59 9.32
C LEU A 418 6.83 -42.65 9.84
N LEU A 419 7.57 -42.01 8.94
CA LEU A 419 8.48 -40.94 9.31
C LEU A 419 7.67 -39.66 9.63
N PRO A 420 8.24 -38.69 10.37
CA PRO A 420 7.65 -37.37 10.48
C PRO A 420 7.46 -36.71 9.11
N GLY A 421 6.34 -36.02 8.90
CA GLY A 421 6.02 -35.40 7.60
C GLY A 421 4.52 -35.35 7.31
N ASP A 422 4.17 -34.81 6.14
CA ASP A 422 2.78 -34.72 5.68
C ASP A 422 2.44 -35.87 4.72
N TYR A 423 1.21 -36.38 4.83
CA TYR A 423 0.73 -37.57 4.12
C TYR A 423 -0.66 -37.35 3.51
N LEU A 424 -0.89 -37.93 2.33
CA LEU A 424 -2.23 -38.19 1.79
C LEU A 424 -2.63 -39.62 2.18
N VAL A 425 -3.73 -39.77 2.91
CA VAL A 425 -4.29 -41.05 3.33
C VAL A 425 -5.57 -41.31 2.55
N VAL A 426 -5.61 -42.44 1.84
CA VAL A 426 -6.75 -42.92 1.05
C VAL A 426 -7.37 -44.08 1.80
N ALA A 427 -8.62 -43.95 2.21
CA ALA A 427 -9.39 -45.01 2.86
C ALA A 427 -10.57 -45.40 1.98
N ALA A 428 -10.67 -46.67 1.58
CA ALA A 428 -11.69 -47.19 0.66
C ALA A 428 -12.38 -48.45 1.20
N LEU A 429 -13.69 -48.52 1.06
CA LEU A 429 -14.53 -49.66 1.42
C LEU A 429 -14.82 -50.53 0.17
N ASP A 430 -15.11 -51.81 0.40
CA ASP A 430 -15.45 -52.77 -0.66
C ASP A 430 -16.76 -52.42 -1.40
N ASP A 431 -17.59 -51.54 -0.83
CA ASP A 431 -18.79 -50.98 -1.46
C ASP A 431 -18.52 -49.83 -2.45
N GLY A 432 -17.24 -49.49 -2.66
CA GLY A 432 -16.79 -48.44 -3.57
C GLY A 432 -16.75 -47.03 -2.96
N ARG A 433 -17.21 -46.84 -1.72
CA ARG A 433 -17.05 -45.55 -1.01
C ARG A 433 -15.61 -45.37 -0.56
N PHE A 434 -15.12 -44.14 -0.64
CA PHE A 434 -13.77 -43.81 -0.18
C PHE A 434 -13.67 -42.35 0.26
N HIS A 435 -12.57 -42.03 0.93
CA HIS A 435 -12.19 -40.67 1.30
C HIS A 435 -10.66 -40.51 1.15
N GLU A 436 -10.24 -39.32 0.71
CA GLU A 436 -8.84 -38.94 0.50
C GLU A 436 -8.55 -37.74 1.40
N VAL A 437 -7.80 -37.95 2.49
CA VAL A 437 -7.60 -36.93 3.54
C VAL A 437 -6.12 -36.66 3.79
N TYR A 438 -5.82 -35.43 4.21
CA TYR A 438 -4.46 -35.07 4.64
C TYR A 438 -4.22 -35.52 6.08
N ARG A 439 -3.01 -35.96 6.41
CA ARG A 439 -2.61 -36.28 7.79
C ARG A 439 -1.14 -35.92 8.04
N HIS A 440 -0.87 -35.28 9.18
CA HIS A 440 0.48 -34.94 9.62
C HIS A 440 1.01 -35.95 10.65
N VAL A 441 2.26 -36.39 10.48
CA VAL A 441 3.02 -37.17 11.48
C VAL A 441 4.03 -36.24 12.14
N PRO A 442 3.92 -35.96 13.45
CA PRO A 442 4.77 -35.01 14.15
C PRO A 442 6.17 -35.59 14.39
N ARG A 443 7.19 -34.72 14.34
CA ARG A 443 8.56 -35.03 14.79
C ARG A 443 8.63 -35.38 16.29
N ASN A 444 7.70 -34.83 17.07
CA ASN A 444 7.59 -35.04 18.50
C ASN A 444 6.15 -35.46 18.86
N PRO A 445 5.88 -36.73 19.21
CA PRO A 445 4.53 -37.19 19.57
C PRO A 445 4.02 -36.60 20.89
N PHE A 446 4.88 -35.92 21.67
CA PHE A 446 4.52 -35.17 22.88
C PHE A 446 4.17 -33.69 22.62
N ALA A 447 4.26 -33.23 21.36
CA ALA A 447 3.78 -31.89 21.00
C ALA A 447 2.26 -31.79 21.17
N VAL A 448 1.76 -30.57 21.36
CA VAL A 448 0.31 -30.32 21.41
C VAL A 448 -0.24 -30.41 19.97
N PRO A 449 -1.22 -31.29 19.69
CA PRO A 449 -1.84 -31.36 18.36
C PRO A 449 -2.56 -30.05 18.01
N ALA A 450 -2.68 -29.76 16.71
CA ALA A 450 -3.43 -28.60 16.26
C ALA A 450 -4.95 -28.88 16.25
N TYR A 451 -5.74 -27.81 16.11
CA TYR A 451 -7.21 -27.89 16.19
C TYR A 451 -7.89 -28.64 15.02
N TYR A 452 -7.19 -28.79 13.89
CA TYR A 452 -7.78 -29.34 12.65
C TYR A 452 -7.55 -30.87 12.52
N PRO A 453 -8.50 -31.64 11.98
CA PRO A 453 -8.41 -33.11 11.86
C PRO A 453 -7.11 -33.61 11.24
N HIS A 454 -6.66 -33.01 10.15
CA HIS A 454 -5.44 -33.39 9.44
C HIS A 454 -4.14 -33.13 10.22
N ARG A 455 -4.19 -32.34 11.30
CA ARG A 455 -3.06 -32.04 12.20
C ARG A 455 -3.32 -32.46 13.65
N SER A 456 -4.30 -33.33 13.88
CA SER A 456 -4.68 -33.81 15.21
C SER A 456 -4.41 -35.31 15.38
N TRP A 457 -3.95 -35.67 16.58
CA TRP A 457 -3.63 -37.03 16.94
C TRP A 457 -3.75 -37.23 18.46
N ASP A 458 -4.11 -38.45 18.85
CA ASP A 458 -4.03 -38.94 20.23
C ASP A 458 -2.75 -39.75 20.44
N ARG A 459 -2.25 -39.82 21.68
CA ARG A 459 -1.09 -40.66 22.03
C ARG A 459 -1.55 -42.07 22.42
N ILE A 460 -0.92 -43.09 21.85
CA ILE A 460 -1.21 -44.50 22.16
C ILE A 460 -0.12 -45.11 23.05
N SER A 461 -0.47 -46.20 23.75
CA SER A 461 0.30 -46.78 24.86
C SER A 461 1.69 -47.32 24.48
N ASN A 462 1.92 -47.64 23.21
CA ASN A 462 3.21 -48.09 22.68
C ASN A 462 4.19 -46.93 22.38
N GLY A 463 3.82 -45.67 22.67
CA GLY A 463 4.63 -44.49 22.38
C GLY A 463 4.41 -43.90 20.97
N GLY A 464 3.56 -44.54 20.16
CA GLY A 464 3.07 -44.02 18.89
C GLY A 464 1.93 -43.01 19.03
N ILE A 465 1.26 -42.74 17.91
CA ILE A 465 0.08 -41.89 17.83
C ILE A 465 -1.09 -42.59 17.12
N SER A 466 -2.33 -42.19 17.42
CA SER A 466 -3.49 -42.44 16.58
C SER A 466 -3.88 -41.15 15.89
N MET A 467 -3.95 -41.17 14.56
CA MET A 467 -4.47 -40.03 13.80
C MET A 467 -5.96 -39.81 14.09
N PHE A 468 -6.44 -38.58 13.88
CA PHE A 468 -7.87 -38.29 13.90
C PHE A 468 -8.63 -39.23 12.93
N PRO A 469 -9.73 -39.90 13.37
CA PRO A 469 -10.44 -40.87 12.56
C PRO A 469 -10.87 -40.33 11.18
N ILE A 470 -10.83 -41.20 10.17
CA ILE A 470 -11.20 -40.85 8.80
C ILE A 470 -12.66 -41.29 8.57
N THR A 471 -13.59 -40.35 8.67
CA THR A 471 -15.00 -40.61 8.34
C THR A 471 -15.14 -40.76 6.82
N ILE A 472 -15.60 -41.92 6.34
CA ILE A 472 -15.84 -42.20 4.93
C ILE A 472 -17.29 -41.80 4.60
N PRO A 473 -17.51 -40.77 3.78
CA PRO A 473 -18.83 -40.21 3.54
C PRO A 473 -19.74 -41.22 2.79
N PRO A 474 -21.07 -41.05 2.84
CA PRO A 474 -21.95 -41.66 1.85
C PRO A 474 -21.60 -41.15 0.43
N THR A 475 -21.93 -41.92 -0.61
CA THR A 475 -21.71 -41.48 -2.00
C THR A 475 -22.52 -40.23 -2.32
N HIS A 476 -21.85 -39.08 -2.35
CA HIS A 476 -22.43 -37.79 -2.73
C HIS A 476 -21.57 -37.14 -3.82
N ASP A 477 -22.11 -37.08 -5.03
CA ASP A 477 -21.50 -36.42 -6.20
C ASP A 477 -22.41 -35.29 -6.75
N GLN A 478 -23.54 -35.00 -6.07
CA GLN A 478 -24.47 -33.95 -6.48
C GLN A 478 -23.80 -32.57 -6.43
N GLY A 479 -23.99 -31.77 -7.48
CA GLY A 479 -23.40 -30.43 -7.59
C GLY A 479 -21.93 -30.40 -8.04
N MET A 480 -21.34 -31.56 -8.36
CA MET A 480 -20.00 -31.65 -8.94
C MET A 480 -20.07 -31.99 -10.44
N THR A 481 -19.10 -31.49 -11.21
CA THR A 481 -18.94 -31.78 -12.63
C THR A 481 -17.77 -32.74 -12.84
N PRO A 482 -17.95 -33.82 -13.63
CA PRO A 482 -16.87 -34.73 -13.99
C PRO A 482 -15.88 -34.05 -14.95
N LEU A 483 -14.59 -34.28 -14.74
CA LEU A 483 -13.48 -33.77 -15.55
C LEU A 483 -12.42 -34.87 -15.78
N ALA A 484 -11.53 -34.62 -16.76
CA ALA A 484 -10.49 -35.54 -17.24
C ALA A 484 -11.04 -36.95 -17.56
N ASP A 485 -11.65 -37.12 -18.72
CA ASP A 485 -12.13 -38.42 -19.16
C ASP A 485 -10.97 -39.32 -19.62
N GLU A 486 -11.17 -40.64 -19.54
CA GLU A 486 -10.10 -41.63 -19.76
C GLU A 486 -9.49 -41.56 -21.19
N GLU A 487 -10.24 -41.04 -22.16
CA GLU A 487 -9.76 -40.83 -23.54
C GLU A 487 -9.06 -39.47 -23.76
N SER A 488 -9.32 -38.46 -22.93
CA SER A 488 -8.88 -37.07 -23.17
C SER A 488 -7.66 -36.62 -22.35
N SER A 489 -7.23 -37.40 -21.35
CA SER A 489 -6.16 -37.03 -20.43
C SER A 489 -5.16 -38.17 -20.21
N GLN A 490 -3.94 -38.04 -20.74
CA GLN A 490 -2.82 -38.93 -20.40
C GLN A 490 -2.10 -38.58 -19.08
N LEU A 491 -2.41 -37.41 -18.50
CA LEU A 491 -1.63 -36.82 -17.39
C LEU A 491 -2.39 -36.79 -16.05
N LEU A 492 -3.72 -36.69 -16.08
CA LEU A 492 -4.57 -36.64 -14.89
C LEU A 492 -5.52 -37.84 -14.81
N ARG A 493 -5.73 -38.32 -13.58
CA ARG A 493 -6.80 -39.27 -13.26
C ARG A 493 -8.16 -38.56 -13.32
N PRO A 494 -9.24 -39.25 -13.73
CA PRO A 494 -10.58 -38.68 -13.72
C PRO A 494 -11.02 -38.21 -12.33
N TYR A 495 -11.62 -37.02 -12.26
CA TYR A 495 -12.08 -36.38 -11.03
C TYR A 495 -13.41 -35.64 -11.21
N LEU A 496 -13.91 -35.11 -10.10
CA LEU A 496 -15.13 -34.33 -9.94
C LEU A 496 -14.74 -33.00 -9.27
N LEU A 497 -15.28 -31.88 -9.74
CA LEU A 497 -15.04 -30.54 -9.17
C LEU A 497 -16.38 -29.87 -8.85
N ASP A 498 -16.47 -29.17 -7.72
CA ASP A 498 -17.68 -28.39 -7.38
C ASP A 498 -18.00 -27.35 -8.46
N GLN A 499 -19.28 -27.29 -8.87
CA GLN A 499 -19.75 -26.33 -9.88
C GLN A 499 -19.62 -24.88 -9.42
N GLN A 500 -19.73 -24.66 -8.11
CA GLN A 500 -19.82 -23.35 -7.47
C GLN A 500 -18.79 -23.23 -6.34
N GLU A 501 -18.34 -22.00 -6.06
CA GLU A 501 -17.50 -21.72 -4.88
C GLU A 501 -18.27 -22.03 -3.59
N VAL A 502 -17.54 -22.44 -2.54
CA VAL A 502 -18.11 -22.62 -1.20
C VAL A 502 -18.66 -21.29 -0.69
N THR A 503 -19.96 -21.23 -0.36
CA THR A 503 -20.56 -20.02 0.19
C THR A 503 -20.29 -19.86 1.69
N VAL A 504 -20.48 -18.64 2.22
CA VAL A 504 -20.50 -18.42 3.67
C VAL A 504 -21.53 -19.32 4.36
N SER A 505 -22.70 -19.54 3.75
CA SER A 505 -23.74 -20.41 4.32
C SER A 505 -23.37 -21.88 4.36
N ASP A 506 -22.69 -22.38 3.33
CA ASP A 506 -22.28 -23.79 3.29
C ASP A 506 -21.24 -24.08 4.37
N PHE A 507 -20.27 -23.19 4.58
CA PHE A 507 -19.32 -23.34 5.68
C PHE A 507 -19.99 -23.23 7.05
N LEU A 508 -20.87 -22.24 7.26
CA LEU A 508 -21.58 -22.07 8.53
C LEU A 508 -22.52 -23.26 8.83
N ARG A 509 -23.06 -23.94 7.82
CA ARG A 509 -23.89 -25.13 8.01
C ARG A 509 -23.11 -26.26 8.67
N GLU A 510 -21.94 -26.56 8.14
CA GLU A 510 -21.10 -27.65 8.64
C GLU A 510 -20.40 -27.28 9.97
N PHE A 511 -19.96 -26.03 10.12
CA PHE A 511 -19.32 -25.53 11.35
C PHE A 511 -20.30 -24.91 12.39
N HIS A 512 -21.56 -25.36 12.40
CA HIS A 512 -22.57 -25.00 13.40
C HIS A 512 -22.73 -23.49 13.69
N GLY A 513 -22.69 -22.67 12.64
CA GLY A 513 -22.83 -21.21 12.71
C GLY A 513 -21.58 -20.46 13.16
N GLN A 514 -20.43 -21.12 13.28
CA GLN A 514 -19.17 -20.48 13.68
C GLN A 514 -18.32 -20.07 12.47
N LEU A 515 -17.87 -18.82 12.46
CA LEU A 515 -16.86 -18.36 11.50
C LEU A 515 -15.46 -18.94 11.83
N PRO A 516 -14.65 -19.25 10.80
CA PRO A 516 -13.28 -19.74 10.96
C PRO A 516 -12.39 -18.70 11.66
N LEU A 517 -11.24 -19.13 12.20
CA LEU A 517 -10.35 -18.30 13.02
C LEU A 517 -9.86 -17.07 12.23
N SER A 518 -9.52 -17.26 10.96
CA SER A 518 -9.18 -16.19 10.01
C SER A 518 -10.26 -15.09 9.89
N LEU A 519 -11.53 -15.44 10.08
CA LEU A 519 -12.69 -14.58 9.78
C LEU A 519 -13.51 -14.15 11.01
N ARG A 520 -13.12 -14.55 12.24
CA ARG A 520 -13.83 -14.15 13.47
C ARG A 520 -13.97 -12.64 13.68
N GLY A 521 -13.08 -11.84 13.08
CA GLY A 521 -13.16 -10.38 13.09
C GLY A 521 -14.08 -9.74 12.05
N ARG A 522 -14.75 -10.53 11.19
CA ARG A 522 -15.60 -10.07 10.08
C ARG A 522 -17.08 -10.49 10.21
N PRO A 523 -17.82 -10.01 11.23
CA PRO A 523 -19.23 -10.36 11.42
C PRO A 523 -20.14 -9.92 10.27
N GLU A 524 -19.71 -8.97 9.44
CA GLU A 524 -20.41 -8.54 8.22
C GLU A 524 -20.66 -9.68 7.23
N LEU A 525 -19.80 -10.71 7.20
CA LEU A 525 -19.97 -11.88 6.31
C LEU A 525 -21.24 -12.68 6.63
N LEU A 526 -21.74 -12.63 7.86
CA LEU A 526 -23.02 -13.25 8.25
C LEU A 526 -24.22 -12.61 7.53
N GLN A 527 -24.06 -11.40 7.00
CA GLN A 527 -25.09 -10.68 6.23
C GLN A 527 -25.03 -11.00 4.73
N THR A 528 -24.01 -11.72 4.27
CA THR A 528 -23.79 -12.11 2.87
C THR A 528 -23.79 -13.64 2.71
N PRO A 529 -24.90 -14.34 3.04
CA PRO A 529 -24.95 -15.80 3.13
C PRO A 529 -24.56 -16.52 1.83
N ASN A 530 -24.88 -15.94 0.67
CA ASN A 530 -24.69 -16.54 -0.65
C ASN A 530 -23.41 -16.07 -1.36
N PHE A 531 -22.58 -15.28 -0.69
CA PHE A 531 -21.29 -14.83 -1.23
C PHE A 531 -20.25 -15.94 -1.05
N PRO A 532 -19.20 -15.97 -1.89
CA PRO A 532 -18.10 -16.91 -1.71
C PRO A 532 -17.40 -16.68 -0.37
N LEU A 533 -17.02 -17.77 0.29
CA LEU A 533 -16.16 -17.72 1.47
C LEU A 533 -14.70 -17.53 1.05
N THR A 534 -14.06 -16.48 1.57
CA THR A 534 -12.82 -15.93 1.04
C THR A 534 -11.87 -15.50 2.17
N GLY A 535 -10.56 -15.55 1.93
CA GLY A 535 -9.55 -15.16 2.93
C GLY A 535 -9.37 -16.16 4.06
N LEU A 536 -9.49 -17.46 3.75
CA LEU A 536 -9.25 -18.56 4.70
C LEU A 536 -7.77 -18.92 4.79
N PHE A 537 -7.37 -19.59 5.88
CA PHE A 537 -6.10 -20.32 5.90
C PHE A 537 -6.25 -21.69 5.21
N PHE A 538 -5.15 -22.21 4.64
CA PHE A 538 -5.11 -23.54 4.02
C PHE A 538 -5.67 -24.65 4.92
N ASP A 539 -5.29 -24.67 6.20
CA ASP A 539 -5.77 -25.67 7.16
C ASP A 539 -7.30 -25.61 7.38
N GLU A 540 -7.92 -24.44 7.23
CA GLU A 540 -9.37 -24.25 7.37
C GLU A 540 -10.12 -24.75 6.12
N ALA A 541 -9.55 -24.52 4.93
CA ALA A 541 -10.08 -25.04 3.67
C ALA A 541 -9.95 -26.58 3.57
N VAL A 542 -8.84 -27.15 4.05
CA VAL A 542 -8.66 -28.60 4.17
C VAL A 542 -9.67 -29.20 5.15
N ALA A 543 -9.83 -28.61 6.35
CA ALA A 543 -10.79 -29.09 7.33
C ALA A 543 -12.25 -29.03 6.85
N TYR A 544 -12.62 -27.98 6.10
CA TYR A 544 -13.93 -27.93 5.45
C TYR A 544 -14.07 -29.04 4.40
N ALA A 545 -13.10 -29.19 3.49
CA ALA A 545 -13.15 -30.17 2.41
C ALA A 545 -13.29 -31.60 2.97
N GLU A 546 -12.48 -31.97 3.97
CA GLU A 546 -12.55 -33.26 4.65
C GLU A 546 -13.92 -33.46 5.31
N MET A 547 -14.46 -32.44 6.01
CA MET A 547 -15.77 -32.58 6.67
C MET A 547 -16.93 -32.81 5.68
N VAL A 548 -16.88 -32.22 4.47
CA VAL A 548 -17.87 -32.49 3.41
C VAL A 548 -17.56 -33.71 2.55
N GLY A 549 -16.58 -34.55 2.94
CA GLY A 549 -16.25 -35.79 2.24
C GLY A 549 -15.51 -35.59 0.91
N LYS A 550 -14.76 -34.50 0.78
CA LYS A 550 -14.04 -34.05 -0.41
C LYS A 550 -12.58 -33.72 -0.06
N ARG A 551 -11.82 -33.27 -1.04
CA ARG A 551 -10.47 -32.70 -0.87
C ARG A 551 -10.35 -31.38 -1.63
N LEU A 552 -9.23 -30.67 -1.45
CA LEU A 552 -8.86 -29.61 -2.38
C LEU A 552 -8.38 -30.22 -3.72
N PRO A 553 -8.63 -29.55 -4.87
CA PRO A 553 -8.01 -29.96 -6.14
C PRO A 553 -6.49 -29.76 -6.08
N THR A 554 -5.77 -30.64 -6.76
CA THR A 554 -4.34 -30.47 -7.03
C THR A 554 -4.09 -29.28 -7.96
N ALA A 555 -2.84 -28.80 -7.98
CA ALA A 555 -2.38 -27.77 -8.93
C ALA A 555 -2.76 -28.09 -10.39
N GLN A 556 -2.57 -29.35 -10.79
CA GLN A 556 -2.78 -29.78 -12.17
C GLN A 556 -4.27 -29.98 -12.50
N GLU A 557 -5.06 -30.54 -11.57
CA GLU A 557 -6.54 -30.62 -11.71
C GLU A 557 -7.19 -29.23 -11.77
N TYR A 558 -6.64 -28.24 -11.07
CA TYR A 558 -7.12 -26.87 -11.16
C TYR A 558 -6.84 -26.25 -12.54
N GLU A 559 -5.60 -26.34 -13.00
CA GLU A 559 -5.18 -25.77 -14.29
C GLU A 559 -5.87 -26.47 -15.47
N PHE A 560 -6.08 -27.79 -15.42
CA PHE A 560 -6.89 -28.53 -16.40
C PHE A 560 -8.33 -27.97 -16.48
N ALA A 561 -8.96 -27.74 -15.32
CA ALA A 561 -10.32 -27.20 -15.27
C ALA A 561 -10.40 -25.74 -15.77
N ALA A 562 -9.36 -24.94 -15.53
CA ALA A 562 -9.30 -23.53 -15.91
C ALA A 562 -8.99 -23.29 -17.40
N THR A 563 -8.42 -24.28 -18.09
CA THR A 563 -7.94 -24.20 -19.49
C THR A 563 -8.74 -25.09 -20.46
N ASN A 564 -9.94 -25.53 -20.06
CA ASN A 564 -10.77 -26.48 -20.80
C ASN A 564 -10.00 -27.74 -21.23
N GLY A 565 -9.35 -28.41 -20.28
CA GLY A 565 -8.50 -29.57 -20.55
C GLY A 565 -7.26 -29.24 -21.38
N TRP A 566 -6.60 -28.11 -21.10
CA TRP A 566 -5.43 -27.59 -21.82
C TRP A 566 -5.69 -27.18 -23.29
N THR A 567 -6.94 -27.13 -23.73
CA THR A 567 -7.28 -26.83 -25.14
C THR A 567 -7.39 -25.34 -25.45
N THR A 568 -7.57 -24.50 -24.42
CA THR A 568 -7.65 -23.04 -24.55
C THR A 568 -6.73 -22.35 -23.54
N SER A 569 -6.36 -21.08 -23.78
CA SER A 569 -6.00 -20.18 -22.67
C SER A 569 -7.17 -20.11 -21.67
N TYR A 570 -6.93 -19.53 -20.49
CA TYR A 570 -7.99 -19.20 -19.52
C TYR A 570 -9.20 -18.51 -20.19
N PRO A 571 -10.42 -18.54 -19.61
CA PRO A 571 -11.63 -17.98 -20.24
C PRO A 571 -11.57 -16.47 -20.55
N TRP A 572 -10.58 -15.75 -20.03
CA TRP A 572 -10.28 -14.33 -20.33
C TRP A 572 -9.13 -14.13 -21.35
N GLY A 573 -8.52 -15.21 -21.85
CA GLY A 573 -7.31 -15.20 -22.66
C GLY A 573 -6.06 -14.84 -21.85
N ASP A 574 -5.04 -14.33 -22.52
CA ASP A 574 -3.78 -13.91 -21.86
C ASP A 574 -3.91 -12.54 -21.15
N ASN A 575 -5.06 -11.88 -21.29
CA ASN A 575 -5.37 -10.59 -20.66
C ASN A 575 -6.34 -10.81 -19.49
N ALA A 576 -5.86 -10.67 -18.25
CA ALA A 576 -6.76 -10.70 -17.09
C ALA A 576 -7.83 -9.59 -17.21
N PRO A 577 -9.11 -9.86 -16.92
CA PRO A 577 -10.15 -8.85 -17.02
C PRO A 577 -9.95 -7.79 -15.92
N PRO A 578 -10.40 -6.54 -16.10
CA PRO A 578 -10.12 -5.45 -15.16
C PRO A 578 -10.51 -5.84 -13.73
N ALA A 579 -9.69 -5.48 -12.74
CA ALA A 579 -9.89 -5.92 -11.35
C ALA A 579 -11.18 -5.39 -10.68
N GLU A 580 -11.96 -4.56 -11.39
CA GLU A 580 -13.30 -4.09 -11.06
C GLU A 580 -14.40 -5.09 -11.46
N SER A 581 -14.13 -6.03 -12.38
CA SER A 581 -15.02 -7.16 -12.68
C SER A 581 -14.88 -8.31 -11.67
N TRP A 582 -14.00 -8.19 -10.69
CA TRP A 582 -13.72 -9.19 -9.65
C TRP A 582 -14.48 -8.89 -8.34
N THR A 583 -15.70 -8.36 -8.46
CA THR A 583 -16.51 -7.95 -7.30
C THR A 583 -17.10 -9.13 -6.54
N LEU A 584 -17.23 -8.97 -5.22
CA LEU A 584 -18.00 -9.89 -4.38
C LEU A 584 -19.49 -9.77 -4.72
N SER A 585 -20.06 -10.84 -5.27
CA SER A 585 -21.48 -11.02 -5.53
C SER A 585 -21.90 -12.42 -5.08
N ASN A 586 -23.21 -12.73 -5.16
CA ASN A 586 -23.67 -14.10 -4.96
C ASN A 586 -22.94 -15.06 -5.91
N VAL A 587 -22.54 -16.22 -5.40
CA VAL A 587 -21.98 -17.31 -6.20
C VAL A 587 -22.97 -17.72 -7.30
N GLY A 588 -22.48 -17.96 -8.51
CA GLY A 588 -23.36 -18.26 -9.64
C GLY A 588 -24.13 -17.06 -10.19
N LEU A 589 -23.75 -15.82 -9.87
CA LEU A 589 -24.16 -14.61 -10.63
C LEU A 589 -22.97 -13.91 -11.31
N LYS A 590 -21.75 -14.43 -11.17
CA LYS A 590 -20.54 -13.85 -11.78
C LYS A 590 -20.51 -14.20 -13.27
N VAL A 591 -20.08 -13.26 -14.12
CA VAL A 591 -20.05 -13.44 -15.60
C VAL A 591 -19.22 -14.66 -16.02
N PHE A 592 -18.20 -15.01 -15.23
CA PHE A 592 -17.30 -16.15 -15.47
C PHE A 592 -17.75 -17.47 -14.80
N ASP A 593 -18.80 -17.48 -13.97
CA ASP A 593 -19.43 -18.73 -13.52
C ASP A 593 -20.36 -19.33 -14.61
N HIS A 594 -20.59 -18.60 -15.73
CA HIS A 594 -21.57 -18.92 -16.79
C HIS A 594 -20.94 -18.98 -18.19
N THR A 595 -19.86 -19.74 -18.37
CA THR A 595 -19.29 -19.99 -19.70
C THR A 595 -20.14 -21.01 -20.48
N GLN A 596 -20.20 -20.89 -21.81
CA GLN A 596 -21.05 -21.74 -22.68
C GLN A 596 -20.31 -22.97 -23.25
N SER A 597 -19.20 -23.40 -22.64
CA SER A 597 -18.40 -24.53 -23.12
C SER A 597 -18.89 -25.87 -22.54
N ASP A 598 -18.46 -26.97 -23.16
CA ASP A 598 -18.63 -28.33 -22.66
C ASP A 598 -17.26 -29.06 -22.67
N PRO A 599 -16.70 -29.45 -21.50
CA PRO A 599 -17.22 -29.16 -20.16
C PRO A 599 -17.25 -27.63 -19.87
N PRO A 600 -18.08 -27.18 -18.91
CA PRO A 600 -18.14 -25.77 -18.54
C PRO A 600 -16.77 -25.30 -18.03
N ILE A 601 -16.24 -24.24 -18.64
CA ILE A 601 -15.04 -23.57 -18.15
C ILE A 601 -15.46 -22.87 -16.86
N PHE A 602 -15.02 -23.43 -15.75
CA PHE A 602 -15.20 -22.81 -14.45
C PHE A 602 -14.43 -21.50 -14.43
N GLY A 603 -15.08 -20.43 -13.95
CA GLY A 603 -14.46 -19.15 -13.65
C GLY A 603 -13.52 -19.25 -12.46
N LEU A 604 -12.42 -19.98 -12.66
CA LEU A 604 -11.39 -20.28 -11.67
C LEU A 604 -10.42 -19.10 -11.55
N PHE A 605 -10.97 -17.97 -11.09
CA PHE A 605 -10.20 -17.07 -10.23
C PHE A 605 -10.29 -17.63 -8.81
N SER A 606 -9.19 -18.12 -8.22
CA SER A 606 -8.99 -18.21 -6.75
C SER A 606 -7.71 -18.95 -6.32
N ASN A 607 -7.77 -20.29 -6.31
CA ASN A 607 -7.11 -21.14 -5.31
C ASN A 607 -5.69 -20.75 -4.91
N ALA A 608 -4.74 -20.64 -5.84
CA ALA A 608 -3.33 -20.68 -5.47
C ALA A 608 -2.93 -19.62 -4.45
N SER A 609 -3.23 -18.34 -4.70
CA SER A 609 -2.69 -17.25 -3.89
C SER A 609 -3.13 -17.28 -2.42
N GLU A 610 -4.31 -17.82 -2.10
CA GLU A 610 -4.75 -17.99 -0.71
C GLU A 610 -4.10 -19.22 -0.03
N PHE A 611 -3.62 -20.20 -0.80
CA PHE A 611 -2.98 -21.42 -0.27
C PHE A 611 -1.44 -21.37 -0.23
N VAL A 612 -0.75 -20.49 -0.97
CA VAL A 612 0.72 -20.30 -0.83
C VAL A 612 1.10 -19.42 0.37
N LEU A 613 0.15 -18.67 0.96
CA LEU A 613 0.41 -17.76 2.08
C LEU A 613 0.49 -18.49 3.44
N ALA A 614 1.61 -19.20 3.65
CA ALA A 614 2.07 -19.66 4.96
C ALA A 614 2.56 -18.48 5.85
N HIS A 615 1.74 -17.45 6.01
CA HIS A 615 1.98 -16.31 6.90
C HIS A 615 0.79 -16.16 7.84
N ARG A 616 0.88 -16.79 9.03
CA ARG A 616 0.12 -16.28 10.18
C ARG A 616 0.62 -14.86 10.47
N PRO A 617 -0.24 -13.84 10.46
CA PRO A 617 0.14 -12.53 10.99
C PRO A 617 0.50 -12.70 12.47
N SER A 618 1.66 -12.17 12.89
CA SER A 618 2.12 -12.23 14.29
C SER A 618 1.20 -11.51 15.29
N SER A 619 0.14 -10.84 14.80
CA SER A 619 -0.93 -10.22 15.57
C SER A 619 -2.06 -11.17 15.99
N ILE A 620 -2.13 -12.40 15.46
CA ILE A 620 -3.11 -13.41 15.88
C ILE A 620 -2.39 -14.50 16.70
N GLN A 621 -1.87 -14.09 17.86
CA GLN A 621 -1.53 -15.03 18.93
C GLN A 621 -2.80 -15.33 19.72
N THR A 622 -3.43 -16.49 19.47
CA THR A 622 -4.56 -16.96 20.28
C THR A 622 -4.08 -17.26 21.69
N PRO A 623 -4.57 -16.58 22.75
CA PRO A 623 -4.19 -16.89 24.11
C PRO A 623 -4.94 -18.15 24.56
N ILE A 624 -4.31 -19.31 24.43
CA ILE A 624 -4.79 -20.56 25.01
C ILE A 624 -4.23 -20.67 26.44
N ALA A 625 -5.06 -21.12 27.38
CA ALA A 625 -4.66 -21.29 28.78
C ALA A 625 -3.66 -22.46 28.92
N GLY A 626 -2.37 -22.20 28.71
CA GLY A 626 -1.31 -23.20 28.89
C GLY A 626 -0.14 -23.16 27.91
N GLY A 627 0.37 -21.99 27.53
CA GLY A 627 1.68 -21.86 26.87
C GLY A 627 1.67 -21.25 25.47
N VAL A 628 2.84 -20.75 25.05
CA VAL A 628 3.06 -20.19 23.72
C VAL A 628 3.32 -21.33 22.74
N PHE A 629 2.48 -21.44 21.72
CA PHE A 629 2.70 -22.37 20.61
C PHE A 629 3.96 -21.94 19.84
N THR A 630 4.95 -22.83 19.76
CA THR A 630 6.10 -22.68 18.85
C THR A 630 5.92 -23.72 17.77
N ASP A 631 5.37 -23.30 16.62
CA ASP A 631 5.26 -24.18 15.45
C ASP A 631 6.65 -24.41 14.85
N ASP A 632 7.18 -25.61 15.05
CA ASP A 632 8.22 -26.16 14.20
C ASP A 632 7.59 -26.49 12.83
N HIS A 633 7.94 -25.65 11.85
CA HIS A 633 7.91 -25.86 10.38
C HIS A 633 6.90 -25.04 9.54
N PRO A 634 7.38 -24.46 8.40
CA PRO A 634 6.53 -23.82 7.41
C PRO A 634 5.99 -24.87 6.41
N ALA A 635 4.77 -25.36 6.63
CA ALA A 635 4.10 -26.22 5.65
C ALA A 635 3.82 -25.42 4.36
N ARG A 636 4.64 -25.64 3.33
CA ARG A 636 4.51 -25.04 1.99
C ARG A 636 3.77 -25.99 1.05
N ILE A 637 2.49 -26.24 1.30
CA ILE A 637 1.66 -26.98 0.34
C ILE A 637 1.26 -26.02 -0.79
N VAL A 638 2.06 -25.99 -1.86
CA VAL A 638 1.89 -25.07 -2.99
C VAL A 638 0.80 -25.61 -3.93
N VAL A 639 -0.47 -25.31 -3.61
CA VAL A 639 -1.54 -25.40 -4.61
C VAL A 639 -1.27 -24.30 -5.66
N ARG A 640 -1.05 -24.68 -6.92
CA ARG A 640 -0.76 -23.76 -8.04
C ARG A 640 -2.02 -23.48 -8.86
N GLY A 641 -2.03 -22.36 -9.60
CA GLY A 641 -3.16 -21.89 -10.40
C GLY A 641 -3.85 -20.64 -9.82
N GLY A 642 -3.58 -19.49 -10.43
CA GLY A 642 -4.23 -18.21 -10.13
C GLY A 642 -3.61 -17.08 -10.97
N PRO A 643 -4.41 -16.17 -11.57
CA PRO A 643 -3.88 -15.21 -12.54
C PRO A 643 -3.02 -14.10 -11.91
N VAL A 644 -2.12 -13.58 -12.73
CA VAL A 644 -1.24 -12.44 -12.43
C VAL A 644 -2.06 -11.18 -12.13
N LEU A 645 -1.72 -10.50 -11.04
CA LEU A 645 -1.95 -9.06 -10.95
C LEU A 645 -0.78 -8.34 -11.60
N THR A 646 -1.09 -7.52 -12.60
CA THR A 646 -0.15 -6.54 -13.15
C THR A 646 0.29 -5.58 -12.05
N ASP A 647 1.55 -5.66 -11.62
CA ASP A 647 2.23 -4.48 -11.14
C ASP A 647 2.47 -3.57 -12.35
N VAL A 648 2.14 -2.29 -12.23
CA VAL A 648 2.02 -1.39 -13.39
C VAL A 648 3.39 -0.94 -13.93
N ASP A 649 4.47 -1.24 -13.20
CA ASP A 649 5.87 -0.88 -13.53
C ASP A 649 6.81 -2.10 -13.67
N ALA A 650 6.52 -3.03 -14.59
CA ALA A 650 7.52 -4.02 -15.02
C ALA A 650 7.40 -4.42 -16.50
N ARG A 651 8.44 -4.15 -17.30
CA ARG A 651 8.61 -4.67 -18.68
C ARG A 651 9.08 -6.14 -18.70
N SER A 652 8.54 -6.97 -17.82
CA SER A 652 8.74 -8.41 -17.82
C SER A 652 7.38 -9.09 -17.82
N GLN A 653 7.06 -9.78 -18.92
CA GLN A 653 5.94 -10.73 -18.93
C GLN A 653 6.24 -11.84 -17.92
N SER A 654 5.67 -11.73 -16.71
CA SER A 654 5.67 -12.81 -15.74
C SER A 654 4.57 -13.81 -16.12
N ASP A 655 4.98 -15.06 -16.35
CA ASP A 655 4.09 -16.16 -16.72
C ASP A 655 2.96 -16.32 -15.67
N PRO A 656 1.68 -16.51 -16.05
CA PRO A 656 0.63 -16.95 -15.12
C PRO A 656 0.95 -18.26 -14.37
N ARG A 657 1.97 -19.02 -14.80
CA ARG A 657 2.57 -20.15 -14.06
C ARG A 657 3.56 -19.73 -12.96
N SER A 658 3.73 -18.43 -12.68
CA SER A 658 4.64 -17.89 -11.67
C SER A 658 4.40 -18.50 -10.28
N GLU A 659 5.40 -19.21 -9.76
CA GLU A 659 5.38 -19.84 -8.42
C GLU A 659 5.54 -18.82 -7.25
N THR A 660 5.41 -17.52 -7.52
CA THR A 660 5.72 -16.44 -6.58
C THR A 660 4.51 -16.06 -5.72
N ALA A 661 4.65 -16.12 -4.40
CA ALA A 661 3.58 -15.73 -3.47
C ALA A 661 3.27 -14.22 -3.55
N ILE A 662 2.00 -13.87 -3.81
CA ILE A 662 1.55 -12.48 -3.92
C ILE A 662 1.31 -11.90 -2.51
N ALA A 663 2.28 -11.14 -2.01
CA ALA A 663 2.31 -10.69 -0.61
C ALA A 663 1.37 -9.52 -0.26
N ARG A 664 0.65 -8.92 -1.24
CA ARG A 664 -0.21 -7.73 -1.03
C ARG A 664 -1.43 -7.69 -1.95
N LEU A 665 -2.44 -8.50 -1.65
CA LEU A 665 -3.81 -8.26 -2.12
C LEU A 665 -4.56 -7.39 -1.10
N SER A 666 -5.37 -6.43 -1.57
CA SER A 666 -6.13 -5.56 -0.68
C SER A 666 -7.28 -6.32 0.00
N LEU A 667 -7.61 -5.94 1.23
CA LEU A 667 -8.67 -6.54 2.07
C LEU A 667 -10.09 -6.54 1.46
N PHE A 668 -10.28 -5.96 0.27
CA PHE A 668 -11.57 -5.80 -0.42
C PHE A 668 -11.74 -6.68 -1.68
N ARG A 669 -10.73 -7.49 -2.05
CA ARG A 669 -10.76 -8.33 -3.27
C ARG A 669 -10.13 -9.70 -2.99
N GLN A 670 -10.96 -10.62 -2.49
CA GLN A 670 -10.61 -12.01 -2.15
C GLN A 670 -11.55 -12.95 -2.90
N VAL A 671 -11.15 -14.19 -3.18
CA VAL A 671 -11.85 -15.07 -4.14
C VAL A 671 -12.02 -16.50 -3.59
N GLY A 672 -13.15 -17.15 -3.85
CA GLY A 672 -13.59 -18.33 -3.10
C GLY A 672 -13.03 -19.66 -3.62
N PHE A 673 -12.93 -20.64 -2.73
CA PHE A 673 -12.42 -21.96 -3.07
C PHE A 673 -13.52 -22.93 -3.52
N ARG A 674 -13.11 -24.00 -4.21
CA ARG A 674 -13.93 -25.13 -4.66
C ARG A 674 -13.30 -26.44 -4.18
N CYS A 675 -14.11 -27.42 -3.81
CA CYS A 675 -13.61 -28.75 -3.47
C CYS A 675 -13.68 -29.70 -4.68
N ALA A 676 -12.84 -30.74 -4.64
CA ALA A 676 -12.73 -31.78 -5.64
C ALA A 676 -12.81 -33.17 -5.01
N LYS A 677 -13.07 -34.18 -5.82
CA LYS A 677 -13.15 -35.59 -5.43
C LYS A 677 -12.65 -36.44 -6.59
N SER A 678 -11.82 -37.45 -6.37
CA SER A 678 -11.43 -38.37 -7.46
C SER A 678 -12.67 -39.16 -7.96
N LYS A 679 -12.72 -39.62 -9.22
CA LYS A 679 -13.80 -40.56 -9.64
C LYS A 679 -13.58 -41.98 -9.09
N SER A 680 -12.34 -42.33 -8.77
CA SER A 680 -11.93 -43.60 -8.17
C SER A 680 -10.83 -43.36 -7.11
N PRO A 681 -10.72 -44.21 -6.07
CA PRO A 681 -9.73 -44.01 -5.01
C PRO A 681 -8.30 -44.16 -5.54
N ARG A 682 -7.37 -43.33 -5.05
CA ARG A 682 -5.93 -43.45 -5.33
C ARG A 682 -5.29 -44.62 -4.55
N LEU A 683 -5.66 -45.87 -4.84
CA LEU A 683 -5.05 -47.09 -4.27
C LEU A 683 -3.72 -47.48 -4.93
#